data_AF-A0A3D1CS36-F1
#
_entry.id   AF-A0A3D1CS36-F1
#
_cell.length_a   1.000
_cell.length_b   1.000
_cell.length_c   1.000
_cell.angle_alpha   90.00
_cell.angle_beta   90.00
_cell.angle_gamma   90.00
#
_symmetry.space_group_name_H-M   'P 1'
#
loop_
_entity.id
_entity.type
_entity.pdbx_description
1 polymer ?
#
loop_
_entity_poly.entity_id
_entity_poly.type
_entity_poly.pdbx_seq_one_letter_code
_entity_poly.pdbx_strand_id
1 'polypeptide(L)'
;YGLAGLVSIGLGIFLLDSIPLQVLHIGKSGLHFFRYLEYFAIFFFLHTSIKTQSQMMWVIGAMVLTLTGVVGYGFGQKYLGLPLYSTMNREFSKGVSAQLQAGEKLQATFAGPYDLAAYLVIILPLIFSLALVSIQASKLRQIFWSGGLMAVHLAGVVTLFLTGSKAALLSYIIAMGVVGVFQLARLPNHQQRMLWAGGAIISGIILILGLWTILPPKTKLSFLSLGQTLTSKFSSISTAQRTNPVDLNTDGYENKLMASVSAEGITSYHQVKIKSDYSANALKYGLSMGIRLDTLWPQAMTGLINNPLSGNGYGTLSMIGNNRFAEADSTDNNFLRILGETGLLGFVSFFGLILVILKRSIKSLKQTSQLISALSIGLIGATMGLLVDALYIDVFAASKVAFTFWGLAGAITKMQDLGIKTSSVSVLIKFKQHILRHWPLYLVIGIAFFSLHQQPFAEGSWLKHLDQYPARLETLVSARCFMSHQTYNLCRATESIYRPFFSITAVLIVPFLWLSNDPGNFYFFNLSLIGVTLITIYLALRRFRTSSVIILTGLMVLVGLSYLLKLTMAPLTPAGLVTILVIAPLLSYGVVKALIAFKIKSWMIGLFLIIGGVLAIRQNNYFEKLLSRFQSTNQSISFHAVLQFNNYFDKTELDNNYLITFLNPYYVDLYTNRKYHTLPLSPTQRYMDQPLLSWGSLINQPLPQVYGDLLSRSVPLYVSNAGLSSDSAANAAFQDLKRQFFLQYQELGCQEQCAILKVNHAVKPISSNPPLIAQQTVDLNRLPEAYSFAVINNYYRPQNRLLSPELNSIKLPYLTSNFVLKLNQLQKNSHQFQILTGDLTESGQQEKVFDDFLKNQVLTPMIYNPNNYQPLTTQKDLNVAYFFTDQEFYILIEADEASQMTESQKIQFYNSLLVLEKLPNIKSLFIISDNLNWQNRSNPTNVVFLIEKKLSDFQTLTKHIITGDHFQPLETAHIKQEIDPKTGIAYWSSSITDNLNDAYIEVSIAKNLPAIVEIKSLNGL
;
A
#
# COMPACT_ATOMS: atom_id res chain seq x y z
N TYR A 1 1.68 -8.41 -42.11
CA TYR A 1 1.37 -8.57 -40.68
C TYR A 1 -0.12 -8.49 -40.40
N GLY A 2 -0.82 -7.36 -40.63
CA GLY A 2 -2.26 -7.26 -40.35
C GLY A 2 -3.11 -8.39 -40.95
N LEU A 3 -2.91 -8.73 -42.22
CA LEU A 3 -3.56 -9.88 -42.86
C LEU A 3 -3.22 -11.22 -42.19
N ALA A 4 -1.95 -11.44 -41.83
CA ALA A 4 -1.53 -12.67 -41.14
C ALA A 4 -2.20 -12.79 -39.76
N GLY A 5 -2.39 -11.68 -39.06
CA GLY A 5 -3.12 -11.63 -37.80
C GLY A 5 -4.61 -11.95 -37.95
N LEU A 6 -5.28 -11.44 -38.99
CA LEU A 6 -6.68 -11.78 -39.29
C LEU A 6 -6.85 -13.25 -39.66
N VAL A 7 -5.96 -13.78 -40.51
CA VAL A 7 -5.94 -15.21 -40.88
C VAL A 7 -5.74 -16.07 -39.64
N SER A 8 -4.82 -15.68 -38.77
CA SER A 8 -4.55 -16.37 -37.51
C SER A 8 -5.77 -16.41 -36.58
N ILE A 9 -6.46 -15.28 -36.37
CA ILE A 9 -7.70 -15.24 -35.59
C ILE A 9 -8.80 -16.10 -36.24
N GLY A 10 -9.00 -15.97 -37.56
CA GLY A 10 -10.01 -16.73 -38.28
C GLY A 10 -9.80 -18.25 -38.16
N LEU A 11 -8.56 -18.72 -38.36
CA LEU A 11 -8.21 -20.13 -38.19
C LEU A 11 -8.30 -20.56 -36.72
N GLY A 12 -7.93 -19.70 -35.78
CA GLY A 12 -8.06 -19.95 -34.34
C GLY A 12 -9.51 -20.16 -33.89
N ILE A 13 -10.46 -19.45 -34.48
CA ILE A 13 -11.90 -19.57 -34.18
C ILE A 13 -12.53 -20.76 -34.90
N PHE A 14 -12.28 -20.90 -36.21
CA PHE A 14 -13.09 -21.80 -37.05
C PHE A 14 -12.44 -23.16 -37.33
N LEU A 15 -11.13 -23.31 -37.13
CA LEU A 15 -10.40 -24.53 -37.49
C LEU A 15 -9.65 -25.18 -36.31
N LEU A 16 -9.01 -24.36 -35.47
CA LEU A 16 -8.11 -24.85 -34.42
C LEU A 16 -8.80 -24.96 -33.06
N ASP A 17 -10.01 -24.41 -32.91
CA ASP A 17 -10.74 -24.27 -31.64
C ASP A 17 -9.87 -23.70 -30.50
N SER A 18 -8.86 -22.90 -30.84
CA SER A 18 -7.95 -22.27 -29.90
C SER A 18 -8.49 -20.95 -29.34
N ILE A 19 -9.46 -20.34 -30.03
CA ILE A 19 -10.23 -19.20 -29.56
C ILE A 19 -11.69 -19.65 -29.40
N PRO A 20 -12.17 -19.84 -28.16
CA PRO A 20 -13.58 -20.19 -27.92
C PRO A 20 -14.54 -19.18 -28.56
N LEU A 21 -15.67 -19.66 -29.08
CA LEU A 21 -16.76 -18.88 -29.70
C LEU A 21 -17.56 -18.00 -28.70
N GLN A 22 -16.91 -17.54 -27.65
CA GLN A 22 -17.46 -16.66 -26.63
C GLN A 22 -17.03 -15.22 -26.91
N VAL A 23 -17.95 -14.26 -26.76
CA VAL A 23 -17.69 -12.82 -27.03
C VAL A 23 -16.45 -12.31 -26.30
N LEU A 24 -16.22 -12.78 -25.08
CA LEU A 24 -15.08 -12.38 -24.26
C LEU A 24 -13.72 -12.84 -24.84
N HIS A 25 -13.64 -14.07 -25.36
CA HIS A 25 -12.42 -14.63 -25.96
C HIS A 25 -12.13 -13.99 -27.32
N ILE A 26 -13.15 -13.90 -28.18
CA ILE A 26 -13.03 -13.23 -29.49
C ILE A 26 -12.66 -11.75 -29.29
N GLY A 27 -13.32 -11.07 -28.34
CA GLY A 27 -13.03 -9.70 -27.98
C GLY A 27 -11.59 -9.51 -27.51
N LYS A 28 -11.07 -10.40 -26.65
CA LYS A 28 -9.67 -10.39 -26.22
C LYS A 28 -8.70 -10.53 -27.40
N SER A 29 -8.88 -11.54 -28.25
CA SER A 29 -8.03 -11.74 -29.44
C SER A 29 -8.07 -10.53 -30.39
N GLY A 30 -9.26 -9.97 -30.61
CA GLY A 30 -9.45 -8.75 -31.39
C GLY A 30 -8.71 -7.55 -30.78
N LEU A 31 -8.82 -7.34 -29.46
CA LEU A 31 -8.11 -6.26 -28.76
C LEU A 31 -6.59 -6.40 -28.85
N HIS A 32 -6.06 -7.62 -28.74
CA HIS A 32 -4.62 -7.87 -28.94
C HIS A 32 -4.19 -7.55 -30.38
N PHE A 33 -4.97 -7.97 -31.39
CA PHE A 33 -4.70 -7.64 -32.79
C PHE A 33 -4.72 -6.13 -33.06
N PHE A 34 -5.79 -5.43 -32.64
CA PHE A 34 -5.91 -3.99 -32.83
C PHE A 34 -4.83 -3.21 -32.09
N ARG A 35 -4.40 -3.68 -30.91
CA ARG A 35 -3.28 -3.10 -30.17
C ARG A 35 -1.98 -3.08 -30.98
N TYR A 36 -1.62 -4.19 -31.66
CA TYR A 36 -0.44 -4.18 -32.54
C TYR A 36 -0.59 -3.21 -33.71
N LEU A 37 -1.78 -3.14 -34.32
CA LEU A 37 -2.05 -2.19 -35.40
C LEU A 37 -1.98 -0.73 -34.94
N GLU A 38 -2.50 -0.44 -33.75
CA GLU A 38 -2.41 0.87 -33.11
C GLU A 38 -0.94 1.28 -32.90
N TYR A 39 -0.10 0.36 -32.44
CA TYR A 39 1.33 0.61 -32.26
C TYR A 39 2.03 0.93 -33.59
N PHE A 40 1.73 0.19 -34.67
CA PHE A 40 2.28 0.49 -36.00
C PHE A 40 1.75 1.80 -36.57
N ALA A 41 0.51 2.19 -36.28
CA ALA A 41 -0.07 3.43 -36.81
C ALA A 41 0.78 4.66 -36.42
N ILE A 42 1.36 4.68 -35.21
CA ILE A 42 2.26 5.75 -34.76
C ILE A 42 3.51 5.89 -35.65
N PHE A 43 4.06 4.78 -36.18
CA PHE A 43 5.14 4.85 -37.16
C PHE A 43 4.72 5.67 -38.38
N PHE A 44 3.56 5.35 -38.97
CA PHE A 44 3.07 6.04 -40.15
C PHE A 44 2.72 7.50 -39.87
N PHE A 45 2.11 7.80 -38.73
CA PHE A 45 1.79 9.18 -38.36
C PHE A 45 3.05 10.05 -38.24
N LEU A 46 4.10 9.59 -37.55
CA LEU A 46 5.33 10.38 -37.46
C LEU A 46 6.09 10.41 -38.78
N HIS A 47 6.07 9.32 -39.55
CA HIS A 47 6.69 9.27 -40.86
C HIS A 47 6.05 10.25 -41.87
N THR A 48 4.73 10.46 -41.84
CA THR A 48 4.06 11.41 -42.73
C THR A 48 4.09 12.85 -42.21
N SER A 49 4.10 13.04 -40.88
CA SER A 49 4.06 14.36 -40.25
C SER A 49 5.37 15.14 -40.35
N ILE A 50 6.51 14.44 -40.35
CA ILE A 50 7.83 15.08 -40.40
C ILE A 50 8.18 15.42 -41.85
N LYS A 51 8.25 16.71 -42.15
CA LYS A 51 8.58 17.22 -43.49
C LYS A 51 9.90 17.99 -43.50
N THR A 52 10.42 18.38 -42.34
CA THR A 52 11.60 19.24 -42.20
C THR A 52 12.52 18.80 -41.06
N GLN A 53 13.81 19.14 -41.15
CA GLN A 53 14.78 18.91 -40.07
C GLN A 53 14.38 19.60 -38.77
N SER A 54 13.77 20.79 -38.84
CA SER A 54 13.32 21.48 -37.63
C SER A 54 12.20 20.73 -36.91
N GLN A 55 11.35 20.00 -37.64
CA GLN A 55 10.34 19.14 -37.02
C GLN A 55 10.96 17.93 -36.34
N MET A 56 12.03 17.35 -36.91
CA MET A 56 12.80 16.31 -36.23
C MET A 56 13.40 16.82 -34.90
N MET A 57 13.87 18.07 -34.84
CA MET A 57 14.35 18.65 -33.58
C MET A 57 13.26 18.75 -32.50
N TRP A 58 11.97 18.87 -32.86
CA TRP A 58 10.87 18.76 -31.89
C TRP A 58 10.80 17.38 -31.27
N VAL A 59 10.90 16.34 -32.10
CA VAL A 59 10.87 14.95 -31.64
C VAL A 59 12.05 14.66 -30.72
N ILE A 60 13.26 15.11 -31.09
CA ILE A 60 14.45 14.97 -30.23
C ILE A 60 14.27 15.74 -28.91
N GLY A 61 13.79 16.99 -28.96
CA GLY A 61 13.54 17.79 -27.76
C GLY A 61 12.50 17.15 -26.84
N ALA A 62 11.40 16.64 -27.39
CA ALA A 62 10.37 15.93 -26.65
C ALA A 62 10.91 14.63 -26.03
N MET A 63 11.72 13.87 -26.77
CA MET A 63 12.39 12.65 -26.28
C MET A 63 13.30 12.94 -25.08
N VAL A 64 14.17 13.96 -25.18
CA VAL A 64 15.08 14.36 -24.08
C VAL A 64 14.31 14.84 -22.85
N LEU A 65 13.30 15.69 -23.06
CA LEU A 65 12.46 16.21 -21.99
C LEU A 65 11.70 15.07 -21.29
N THR A 66 11.17 14.12 -22.06
CA THR A 66 10.45 12.95 -21.53
C THR A 66 11.38 12.08 -20.70
N LEU A 67 12.57 11.74 -21.20
CA LEU A 67 13.57 10.98 -20.43
C LEU A 67 13.94 11.71 -19.13
N THR A 68 14.16 13.02 -19.20
CA THR A 68 14.50 13.83 -18.00
C THR A 68 13.37 13.79 -16.98
N GLY A 69 12.11 13.89 -17.42
CA GLY A 69 10.93 13.73 -16.57
C GLY A 69 10.82 12.33 -15.95
N VAL A 70 11.03 11.28 -16.74
CA VAL A 70 11.02 9.88 -16.27
C VAL A 70 12.09 9.63 -15.21
N VAL A 71 13.32 10.09 -15.45
CA VAL A 71 14.44 9.98 -14.50
C VAL A 71 14.15 10.78 -13.21
N GLY A 72 13.71 12.04 -13.35
CA GLY A 72 13.39 12.90 -12.21
C GLY A 72 12.25 12.33 -11.37
N TYR A 73 11.19 11.84 -12.01
CA TYR A 73 10.08 11.18 -11.33
C TYR A 73 10.51 9.87 -10.67
N GLY A 74 11.34 9.07 -11.34
CA GLY A 74 11.90 7.84 -10.77
C GLY A 74 12.74 8.09 -9.51
N PHE A 75 13.59 9.11 -9.51
CA PHE A 75 14.27 9.53 -8.28
C PHE A 75 13.31 10.05 -7.21
N GLY A 76 12.27 10.78 -7.60
CA GLY A 76 11.21 11.18 -6.66
C GLY A 76 10.48 9.98 -6.03
N GLN A 77 10.22 8.91 -6.78
CA GLN A 77 9.65 7.67 -6.22
C GLN A 77 10.62 7.01 -5.23
N LYS A 78 11.92 6.97 -5.56
CA LYS A 78 12.92 6.30 -4.74
C LYS A 78 13.26 7.06 -3.45
N TYR A 79 13.34 8.38 -3.51
CA TYR A 79 13.89 9.22 -2.44
C TYR A 79 12.87 10.14 -1.77
N LEU A 80 11.77 10.49 -2.44
CA LEU A 80 10.74 11.41 -1.92
C LEU A 80 9.40 10.71 -1.64
N GLY A 81 9.28 9.40 -1.89
CA GLY A 81 8.04 8.66 -1.72
C GLY A 81 6.93 9.11 -2.68
N LEU A 82 7.28 9.61 -3.87
CA LEU A 82 6.28 9.96 -4.89
C LEU A 82 5.40 8.75 -5.26
N PRO A 83 4.15 8.98 -5.66
CA PRO A 83 3.20 7.92 -5.90
C PRO A 83 3.61 7.01 -7.07
N LEU A 84 3.15 5.78 -6.99
CA LEU A 84 3.43 4.69 -7.89
C LEU A 84 2.12 4.22 -8.50
N TYR A 85 1.87 4.67 -9.73
CA TYR A 85 0.76 4.17 -10.54
C TYR A 85 1.29 3.08 -11.45
N SER A 86 0.94 1.83 -11.15
CA SER A 86 1.29 0.71 -11.99
C SER A 86 0.05 0.24 -12.77
N THR A 87 0.25 -0.17 -14.01
CA THR A 87 -0.79 -0.85 -14.79
C THR A 87 -0.40 -2.30 -15.06
N MET A 88 0.44 -2.88 -14.18
CA MET A 88 0.98 -4.23 -14.35
C MET A 88 -0.10 -5.32 -14.17
N ASN A 89 -1.13 -5.07 -13.36
CA ASN A 89 -2.27 -5.97 -13.20
C ASN A 89 -3.60 -5.20 -13.15
N ARG A 90 -4.72 -5.92 -13.15
CA ARG A 90 -6.08 -5.36 -13.10
C ARG A 90 -6.31 -4.47 -11.88
N GLU A 91 -5.84 -4.90 -10.71
CA GLU A 91 -6.04 -4.19 -9.46
C GLU A 91 -5.31 -2.84 -9.44
N PHE A 92 -4.04 -2.80 -9.85
CA PHE A 92 -3.28 -1.56 -9.98
C PHE A 92 -3.79 -0.67 -11.11
N SER A 93 -4.32 -1.26 -12.19
CA SER A 93 -4.90 -0.53 -13.33
C SER A 93 -6.17 0.26 -12.99
N LYS A 94 -6.76 0.06 -11.80
CA LYS A 94 -7.86 0.90 -11.27
C LYS A 94 -7.39 2.30 -10.87
N GLY A 95 -6.10 2.61 -10.99
CA GLY A 95 -5.54 3.92 -10.66
C GLY A 95 -5.19 4.10 -9.19
N VAL A 96 -5.09 2.98 -8.45
CA VAL A 96 -4.66 2.98 -7.03
C VAL A 96 -3.20 3.40 -6.96
N SER A 97 -2.90 4.42 -6.17
CA SER A 97 -1.55 4.87 -5.90
C SER A 97 -0.89 3.98 -4.84
N ALA A 98 0.25 3.38 -5.18
CA ALA A 98 1.14 2.76 -4.20
C ALA A 98 2.32 3.69 -3.88
N GLN A 99 3.15 3.31 -2.91
CA GLN A 99 4.48 3.88 -2.72
C GLN A 99 5.52 2.78 -2.94
N LEU A 100 6.71 3.18 -3.41
CA LEU A 100 7.81 2.24 -3.60
C LEU A 100 8.37 1.81 -2.24
N GLN A 101 8.19 0.54 -1.86
CA GLN A 101 8.65 0.03 -0.58
C GLN A 101 10.18 -0.15 -0.54
N ALA A 102 10.72 -0.28 0.68
CA ALA A 102 12.15 -0.50 0.89
C ALA A 102 12.59 -1.83 0.24
N GLY A 103 13.45 -1.74 -0.78
CA GLY A 103 13.95 -2.91 -1.53
C GLY A 103 13.26 -3.14 -2.88
N GLU A 104 12.15 -2.46 -3.16
CA GLU A 104 11.46 -2.58 -4.44
C GLU A 104 12.22 -1.91 -5.60
N LYS A 105 12.01 -2.46 -6.80
CA LYS A 105 12.63 -2.03 -8.06
C LYS A 105 11.93 -0.81 -8.62
N LEU A 106 12.72 0.11 -9.16
CA LEU A 106 12.19 1.36 -9.70
C LEU A 106 11.43 1.12 -11.02
N GLN A 107 10.24 1.74 -11.15
CA GLN A 107 9.42 1.64 -12.36
C GLN A 107 8.94 2.99 -12.92
N ALA A 108 9.06 4.12 -12.22
CA ALA A 108 8.68 5.46 -12.72
C ALA A 108 7.27 5.51 -13.35
N THR A 109 6.30 4.77 -12.78
CA THR A 109 4.91 4.57 -13.27
C THR A 109 4.76 3.83 -14.60
N PHE A 110 5.81 3.17 -15.10
CA PHE A 110 5.66 2.15 -16.14
C PHE A 110 4.88 0.94 -15.58
N ALA A 111 4.43 0.04 -16.45
CA ALA A 111 3.67 -1.15 -16.06
C ALA A 111 4.57 -2.24 -15.44
N GLY A 112 5.58 -1.82 -14.66
CA GLY A 112 6.63 -2.66 -14.09
C GLY A 112 8.04 -2.11 -14.34
N PRO A 113 9.04 -2.59 -13.57
CA PRO A 113 10.43 -2.18 -13.73
C PRO A 113 11.04 -2.64 -15.07
N TYR A 114 10.55 -3.75 -15.63
CA TYR A 114 11.03 -4.28 -16.92
C TYR A 114 10.62 -3.39 -18.10
N ASP A 115 9.40 -2.85 -18.10
CA ASP A 115 8.94 -1.90 -19.12
C ASP A 115 9.75 -0.60 -19.12
N LEU A 116 10.06 -0.06 -17.93
CA LEU A 116 10.94 1.10 -17.81
C LEU A 116 12.34 0.77 -18.35
N ALA A 117 12.87 -0.41 -18.03
CA ALA A 117 14.18 -0.83 -18.50
C ALA A 117 14.24 -0.96 -20.03
N ALA A 118 13.24 -1.59 -20.64
CA ALA A 118 13.13 -1.74 -22.10
C ALA A 118 12.98 -0.38 -22.81
N TYR A 119 12.21 0.55 -22.23
CA TYR A 119 12.15 1.94 -22.71
C TYR A 119 13.54 2.61 -22.71
N LEU A 120 14.32 2.43 -21.64
CA LEU A 120 15.67 2.96 -21.54
C LEU A 120 16.64 2.31 -22.54
N VAL A 121 16.48 1.02 -22.87
CA VAL A 121 17.25 0.33 -23.92
C VAL A 121 17.03 0.98 -25.30
N ILE A 122 15.87 1.59 -25.54
CA ILE A 122 15.61 2.33 -26.79
C ILE A 122 16.24 3.73 -26.74
N ILE A 123 15.95 4.49 -25.67
CA ILE A 123 16.26 5.92 -25.63
C ILE A 123 17.76 6.18 -25.38
N LEU A 124 18.41 5.43 -24.49
CA LEU A 124 19.79 5.73 -24.09
C LEU A 124 20.78 5.64 -25.27
N PRO A 125 20.75 4.61 -26.14
CA PRO A 125 21.62 4.56 -27.32
C PRO A 125 21.40 5.74 -28.28
N LEU A 126 20.16 6.21 -28.43
CA LEU A 126 19.82 7.39 -29.24
C LEU A 126 20.41 8.68 -28.64
N ILE A 127 20.23 8.90 -27.34
CA ILE A 127 20.78 10.07 -26.63
C ILE A 127 22.31 10.05 -26.66
N PHE A 128 22.92 8.90 -26.43
CA PHE A 128 24.38 8.75 -26.47
C PHE A 128 24.93 9.04 -27.86
N SER A 129 24.34 8.46 -28.91
CA SER A 129 24.75 8.70 -30.29
C SER A 129 24.64 10.18 -30.68
N LEU A 130 23.57 10.86 -30.25
CA LEU A 130 23.39 12.31 -30.44
C LEU A 130 24.43 13.13 -29.66
N ALA A 131 24.73 12.74 -28.41
CA ALA A 131 25.74 13.40 -27.58
C ALA A 131 27.12 13.33 -28.24
N LEU A 132 27.50 12.18 -28.81
CA LEU A 132 28.79 11.99 -29.46
C LEU A 132 28.98 12.81 -30.74
N VAL A 133 27.93 12.96 -31.55
CA VAL A 133 28.02 13.75 -32.79
C VAL A 133 28.26 15.23 -32.52
N SER A 134 27.79 15.73 -31.37
CA SER A 134 28.02 17.12 -30.96
C SER A 134 29.43 17.43 -30.43
N ILE A 135 30.33 16.44 -30.33
CA ILE A 135 31.69 16.56 -29.79
C ILE A 135 32.72 16.97 -30.88
N GLN A 136 32.35 16.91 -32.17
CA GLN A 136 33.29 17.13 -33.29
C GLN A 136 33.35 18.58 -33.83
N ALA A 137 32.85 19.60 -33.10
CA ALA A 137 32.94 21.01 -33.50
C ALA A 137 33.14 21.95 -32.29
N SER A 138 33.60 23.21 -32.49
CA SER A 138 33.98 24.13 -31.40
C SER A 138 32.94 25.23 -31.06
N LYS A 139 33.23 25.90 -29.92
CA LYS A 139 32.54 26.94 -29.10
C LYS A 139 31.52 26.42 -28.08
N LEU A 140 31.96 26.38 -26.81
CA LEU A 140 31.31 26.34 -25.48
C LEU A 140 29.82 25.94 -25.36
N ARG A 141 28.93 26.54 -26.17
CA ARG A 141 27.50 26.22 -26.23
C ARG A 141 27.24 24.78 -26.68
N GLN A 142 28.06 24.26 -27.59
CA GLN A 142 27.97 22.86 -28.01
C GLN A 142 28.42 21.90 -26.90
N ILE A 143 29.52 22.22 -26.20
CA ILE A 143 29.98 21.46 -25.02
C ILE A 143 28.89 21.38 -23.95
N PHE A 144 28.18 22.49 -23.69
CA PHE A 144 27.06 22.50 -22.75
C PHE A 144 25.89 21.60 -23.21
N TRP A 145 25.59 21.58 -24.51
CA TRP A 145 24.55 20.73 -25.07
C TRP A 145 24.92 19.24 -25.03
N SER A 146 26.14 18.90 -25.46
CA SER A 146 26.68 17.53 -25.39
C SER A 146 26.78 17.04 -23.95
N GLY A 147 27.29 17.89 -23.07
CA GLY A 147 27.41 17.61 -21.63
C GLY A 147 26.06 17.42 -20.97
N GLY A 148 25.06 18.23 -21.33
CA GLY A 148 23.68 18.06 -20.86
C GLY A 148 23.06 16.73 -21.32
N LEU A 149 23.21 16.37 -22.61
CA LEU A 149 22.74 15.07 -23.11
C LEU A 149 23.46 13.89 -22.44
N MET A 150 24.77 14.03 -22.20
CA MET A 150 25.54 13.02 -21.48
C MET A 150 25.09 12.89 -20.02
N ALA A 151 24.84 13.99 -19.32
CA ALA A 151 24.32 13.97 -17.96
C ALA A 151 22.94 13.28 -17.88
N VAL A 152 22.04 13.59 -18.82
CA VAL A 152 20.72 12.93 -18.93
C VAL A 152 20.88 11.44 -19.24
N HIS A 153 21.80 11.08 -20.14
CA HIS A 153 22.13 9.69 -20.43
C HIS A 153 22.62 8.95 -19.18
N LEU A 154 23.58 9.52 -18.44
CA LEU A 154 24.12 8.92 -17.22
C LEU A 154 23.06 8.76 -16.13
N ALA A 155 22.21 9.77 -15.92
CA ALA A 155 21.10 9.67 -14.98
C ALA A 155 20.08 8.60 -15.41
N GLY A 156 19.88 8.43 -16.72
CA GLY A 156 19.10 7.34 -17.30
C GLY A 156 19.74 5.96 -17.11
N VAL A 157 21.07 5.85 -17.21
CA VAL A 157 21.81 4.61 -16.89
C VAL A 157 21.65 4.25 -15.41
N VAL A 158 21.78 5.22 -14.49
CA VAL A 158 21.50 5.00 -13.06
C VAL A 158 20.07 4.49 -12.86
N THR A 159 19.10 5.10 -13.56
CA THR A 159 17.70 4.67 -13.53
C THR A 159 17.55 3.23 -14.04
N LEU A 160 18.23 2.86 -15.13
CA LEU A 160 18.25 1.49 -15.67
C LEU A 160 18.77 0.49 -14.62
N PHE A 161 19.84 0.83 -13.89
CA PHE A 161 20.34 -0.01 -12.80
C PHE A 161 19.31 -0.17 -11.67
N LEU A 162 18.62 0.92 -11.29
CA LEU A 162 17.60 0.90 -10.24
C LEU A 162 16.36 0.05 -10.61
N THR A 163 16.14 -0.25 -11.90
CA THR A 163 15.09 -1.21 -12.32
C THR A 163 15.43 -2.65 -11.94
N GLY A 164 16.70 -2.98 -11.70
CA GLY A 164 17.14 -4.35 -11.42
C GLY A 164 16.94 -5.35 -12.57
N SER A 165 16.71 -4.89 -13.81
CA SER A 165 16.56 -5.76 -14.98
C SER A 165 17.92 -6.16 -15.56
N LYS A 166 18.33 -7.42 -15.35
CA LYS A 166 19.60 -7.97 -15.87
C LYS A 166 19.58 -8.12 -17.41
N ALA A 167 18.45 -8.55 -17.98
CA ALA A 167 18.28 -8.70 -19.42
C ALA A 167 18.42 -7.35 -20.13
N ALA A 168 17.71 -6.32 -19.66
CA ALA A 168 17.78 -4.99 -20.24
C ALA A 168 19.17 -4.35 -20.09
N LEU A 169 19.90 -4.62 -19.00
CA LEU A 169 21.28 -4.17 -18.84
C LEU A 169 22.20 -4.78 -19.90
N LEU A 170 22.08 -6.08 -20.16
CA LEU A 170 22.83 -6.78 -21.22
C LEU A 170 22.46 -6.21 -22.60
N SER A 171 21.17 -6.07 -22.87
CA SER A 171 20.62 -5.47 -24.09
C SER A 171 21.17 -4.05 -24.33
N TYR A 172 21.25 -3.23 -23.28
CA TYR A 172 21.85 -1.91 -23.34
C TYR A 172 23.36 -1.96 -23.63
N ILE A 173 24.12 -2.86 -22.99
CA ILE A 173 25.56 -3.02 -23.27
C ILE A 173 25.79 -3.38 -24.74
N ILE A 174 25.01 -4.30 -25.29
CA ILE A 174 25.07 -4.68 -26.70
C ILE A 174 24.70 -3.49 -27.59
N ALA A 175 23.62 -2.76 -27.28
CA ALA A 175 23.22 -1.56 -28.01
C ALA A 175 24.33 -0.51 -28.05
N MET A 176 24.98 -0.26 -26.92
CA MET A 176 26.09 0.69 -26.80
C MET A 176 27.34 0.23 -27.53
N GLY A 177 27.63 -1.07 -27.51
CA GLY A 177 28.69 -1.68 -28.32
C GLY A 177 28.45 -1.43 -29.80
N VAL A 178 27.23 -1.68 -30.28
CA VAL A 178 26.81 -1.42 -31.67
C VAL A 178 26.95 0.07 -32.02
N VAL A 179 26.46 0.99 -31.16
CA VAL A 179 26.64 2.44 -31.37
C VAL A 179 28.12 2.80 -31.45
N GLY A 180 28.95 2.28 -30.55
CA GLY A 180 30.39 2.49 -30.53
C GLY A 180 31.06 2.02 -31.82
N VAL A 181 30.79 0.79 -32.27
CA VAL A 181 31.35 0.24 -33.52
C VAL A 181 31.00 1.12 -34.71
N PHE A 182 29.72 1.49 -34.88
CA PHE A 182 29.31 2.31 -36.02
C PHE A 182 29.83 3.75 -35.96
N GLN A 183 29.97 4.34 -34.76
CA GLN A 183 30.56 5.67 -34.62
C GLN A 183 32.07 5.66 -34.91
N LEU A 184 32.80 4.64 -34.44
CA LEU A 184 34.22 4.47 -34.72
C LEU A 184 34.47 4.20 -36.21
N ALA A 185 33.64 3.36 -36.83
CA ALA A 185 33.73 3.06 -38.28
C ALA A 185 33.59 4.31 -39.16
N ARG A 186 33.01 5.40 -38.63
CA ARG A 186 32.83 6.65 -39.34
C ARG A 186 34.04 7.58 -39.30
N LEU A 187 34.99 7.37 -38.39
CA LEU A 187 36.21 8.16 -38.33
C LEU A 187 37.10 7.82 -39.55
N PRO A 188 37.62 8.78 -40.32
CA PRO A 188 38.38 8.48 -41.54
C PRO A 188 39.78 7.90 -41.25
N ASN A 189 40.40 8.24 -40.12
CA ASN A 189 41.78 7.86 -39.80
C ASN A 189 41.85 6.67 -38.82
N HIS A 190 42.60 5.63 -39.17
CA HIS A 190 42.81 4.43 -38.35
C HIS A 190 43.44 4.73 -36.97
N GLN A 191 44.41 5.65 -36.89
CA GLN A 191 45.02 6.04 -35.62
C GLN A 191 44.04 6.77 -34.70
N GLN A 192 43.16 7.62 -35.27
CA GLN A 192 42.07 8.25 -34.53
C GLN A 192 41.07 7.20 -34.06
N ARG A 193 40.72 6.21 -34.89
CA ARG A 193 39.86 5.09 -34.46
C ARG A 193 40.43 4.38 -33.22
N MET A 194 41.72 4.07 -33.22
CA MET A 194 42.36 3.40 -32.07
C MET A 194 42.42 4.31 -30.82
N LEU A 195 42.73 5.59 -30.98
CA LEU A 195 42.77 6.56 -29.87
C LEU A 195 41.38 6.78 -29.24
N TRP A 196 40.34 6.96 -30.06
CA TRP A 196 38.96 7.14 -29.58
C TRP A 196 38.38 5.85 -29.01
N ALA A 197 38.74 4.68 -29.55
CA ALA A 197 38.38 3.38 -28.97
C ALA A 197 39.05 3.19 -27.59
N GLY A 198 40.34 3.48 -27.47
CA GLY A 198 41.06 3.45 -26.19
C GLY A 198 40.49 4.44 -25.17
N GLY A 199 40.20 5.67 -25.60
CA GLY A 199 39.57 6.70 -24.77
C GLY A 199 38.16 6.34 -24.31
N ALA A 200 37.35 5.69 -25.17
CA ALA A 200 36.01 5.21 -24.82
C ALA A 200 36.06 4.06 -23.80
N ILE A 201 37.04 3.16 -23.90
CA ILE A 201 37.27 2.09 -22.93
C ILE A 201 37.69 2.67 -21.57
N ILE A 202 38.65 3.60 -21.56
CA ILE A 202 39.13 4.26 -20.34
C ILE A 202 38.00 5.09 -19.71
N SER A 203 37.24 5.84 -20.50
CA SER A 203 36.08 6.59 -20.02
C SER A 203 34.98 5.67 -19.49
N GLY A 204 34.74 4.52 -20.12
CA GLY A 204 33.81 3.50 -19.62
C GLY A 204 34.25 2.94 -18.27
N ILE A 205 35.55 2.66 -18.10
CA ILE A 205 36.13 2.20 -16.82
C ILE A 205 36.00 3.28 -15.74
N ILE A 206 36.37 4.53 -16.04
CA ILE A 206 36.24 5.66 -15.12
C ILE A 206 34.78 5.90 -14.75
N LEU A 207 33.86 5.75 -15.70
CA LEU A 207 32.42 5.88 -15.46
C LEU A 207 31.90 4.76 -14.55
N ILE A 208 32.32 3.51 -14.77
CA ILE A 208 31.97 2.37 -13.91
C ILE A 208 32.54 2.58 -12.50
N LEU A 209 33.78 3.06 -12.37
CA LEU A 209 34.42 3.37 -11.09
C LEU A 209 33.78 4.59 -10.40
N GLY A 210 33.33 5.60 -11.15
CA GLY A 210 32.61 6.76 -10.62
C GLY A 210 31.17 6.43 -10.23
N LEU A 211 30.49 5.57 -10.99
CA LEU A 211 29.20 4.99 -10.60
C LEU A 211 29.36 4.12 -9.35
N TRP A 212 30.48 3.41 -9.22
CA TRP A 212 30.79 2.61 -8.05
C TRP A 212 30.84 3.43 -6.77
N THR A 213 31.37 4.66 -6.77
CA THR A 213 31.44 5.46 -5.54
C THR A 213 30.06 5.92 -5.07
N ILE A 214 29.15 6.25 -6.01
CA ILE A 214 27.84 6.86 -5.75
C ILE A 214 26.76 5.84 -5.37
N LEU A 215 26.92 4.56 -5.74
CA LEU A 215 25.91 3.53 -5.48
C LEU A 215 25.79 3.17 -3.97
N PRO A 216 24.57 2.96 -3.45
CA PRO A 216 24.33 2.43 -2.11
C PRO A 216 25.03 1.08 -1.84
N PRO A 217 25.31 0.72 -0.57
CA PRO A 217 26.00 -0.53 -0.21
C PRO A 217 25.31 -1.80 -0.73
N LYS A 218 23.98 -1.87 -0.66
CA LYS A 218 23.21 -3.03 -1.15
C LYS A 218 23.30 -3.22 -2.68
N THR A 219 23.35 -2.12 -3.43
CA THR A 219 23.56 -2.14 -4.89
C THR A 219 25.00 -2.47 -5.26
N LYS A 220 25.99 -2.05 -4.47
CA LYS A 220 27.40 -2.47 -4.62
C LYS A 220 27.56 -3.98 -4.43
N LEU A 221 26.91 -4.56 -3.42
CA LEU A 221 26.87 -6.01 -3.20
C LEU A 221 26.25 -6.77 -4.39
N SER A 222 25.17 -6.23 -4.96
CA SER A 222 24.52 -6.83 -6.15
C SER A 222 25.40 -6.79 -7.40
N PHE A 223 26.31 -5.81 -7.49
CA PHE A 223 27.28 -5.71 -8.59
C PHE A 223 28.44 -6.69 -8.40
N LEU A 224 28.98 -6.78 -7.17
CA LEU A 224 30.01 -7.75 -6.80
C LEU A 224 29.53 -9.19 -7.03
N SER A 225 28.28 -9.51 -6.70
CA SER A 225 27.70 -10.84 -6.96
C SER A 225 27.56 -11.12 -8.45
N LEU A 226 27.25 -10.13 -9.30
CA LEU A 226 27.22 -10.29 -10.75
C LEU A 226 28.63 -10.59 -11.31
N GLY A 227 29.64 -9.85 -10.84
CA GLY A 227 31.05 -10.07 -11.19
C GLY A 227 31.56 -11.44 -10.74
N GLN A 228 31.25 -11.84 -9.50
CA GLN A 228 31.54 -13.17 -8.97
C GLN A 228 30.80 -14.29 -9.70
N THR A 229 29.57 -14.06 -10.19
CA THR A 229 28.83 -15.07 -10.98
C THR A 229 29.44 -15.25 -12.38
N LEU A 230 29.98 -14.18 -12.97
CA LEU A 230 30.66 -14.21 -14.27
C LEU A 230 32.04 -14.88 -14.17
N THR A 231 32.78 -14.68 -13.07
CA THR A 231 34.09 -15.31 -12.86
C THR A 231 33.98 -16.76 -12.34
N SER A 232 33.06 -17.05 -11.41
CA SER A 232 32.87 -18.41 -10.86
C SER A 232 32.34 -19.42 -11.88
N LYS A 233 31.61 -18.98 -12.92
CA LYS A 233 31.22 -19.84 -14.04
C LYS A 233 32.39 -20.20 -14.97
N PHE A 234 33.47 -19.43 -14.96
CA PHE A 234 34.66 -19.70 -15.76
C PHE A 234 35.74 -20.50 -15.01
N SER A 235 35.68 -20.59 -13.67
CA SER A 235 36.72 -21.24 -12.87
C SER A 235 36.25 -22.36 -11.93
N SER A 236 34.95 -22.69 -11.83
CA SER A 236 34.53 -23.81 -10.98
C SER A 236 33.25 -24.51 -11.47
N ILE A 237 33.43 -25.62 -12.19
CA ILE A 237 32.55 -26.79 -12.06
C ILE A 237 33.00 -27.50 -10.78
N SER A 238 32.61 -26.98 -9.61
CA SER A 238 32.69 -27.73 -8.35
C SER A 238 31.75 -27.12 -7.32
N THR A 239 30.77 -27.93 -6.90
CA THR A 239 30.14 -27.95 -5.57
C THR A 239 29.94 -26.60 -4.86
N ALA A 240 29.25 -25.65 -5.50
CA ALA A 240 28.62 -24.56 -4.76
C ALA A 240 27.36 -25.10 -4.06
N GLN A 241 27.36 -25.07 -2.74
CA GLN A 241 26.21 -25.37 -1.88
C GLN A 241 25.01 -24.56 -2.38
N ARG A 242 23.92 -25.24 -2.78
CA ARG A 242 22.73 -24.61 -3.39
C ARG A 242 22.04 -23.71 -2.37
N THR A 243 22.38 -22.42 -2.36
CA THR A 243 21.53 -21.42 -1.74
C THR A 243 20.32 -21.18 -2.65
N ASN A 244 19.13 -21.23 -2.07
CA ASN A 244 17.90 -20.97 -2.83
C ASN A 244 17.96 -19.56 -3.45
N PRO A 245 17.44 -19.38 -4.68
CA PRO A 245 17.29 -18.07 -5.30
C PRO A 245 16.60 -17.08 -4.35
N VAL A 246 17.12 -15.84 -4.32
CA VAL A 246 16.69 -14.74 -3.41
C VAL A 246 15.21 -14.36 -3.61
N ASP A 247 14.58 -14.78 -4.71
CA ASP A 247 13.19 -14.49 -5.08
C ASP A 247 12.18 -15.58 -4.65
N LEU A 248 12.62 -16.64 -3.95
CA LEU A 248 11.72 -17.64 -3.38
C LEU A 248 11.37 -17.30 -1.93
N ASN A 249 10.13 -17.57 -1.52
CA ASN A 249 9.70 -17.28 -0.15
C ASN A 249 10.41 -18.22 0.83
N THR A 250 11.18 -17.66 1.77
CA THR A 250 12.06 -18.42 2.68
C THR A 250 11.30 -19.32 3.64
N ASP A 251 10.03 -19.01 3.85
CA ASP A 251 9.20 -19.60 4.89
C ASP A 251 8.44 -20.84 4.38
N GLY A 252 8.46 -21.10 3.06
CA GLY A 252 7.82 -22.25 2.43
C GLY A 252 6.29 -22.19 2.35
N TYR A 253 5.68 -21.03 2.61
CA TYR A 253 4.24 -20.79 2.48
C TYR A 253 3.95 -19.51 1.69
N GLU A 254 2.88 -19.48 0.91
CA GLU A 254 2.39 -18.31 0.16
C GLU A 254 0.90 -18.06 0.44
N ASN A 255 0.52 -16.78 0.54
CA ASN A 255 -0.89 -16.40 0.66
C ASN A 255 -1.50 -16.32 -0.74
N LYS A 256 -2.35 -17.28 -1.10
CA LYS A 256 -3.07 -17.29 -2.38
C LYS A 256 -4.50 -16.80 -2.18
N LEU A 257 -4.90 -15.85 -3.02
CA LEU A 257 -6.29 -15.43 -3.16
C LEU A 257 -7.03 -16.52 -3.94
N MET A 258 -7.91 -17.26 -3.27
CA MET A 258 -8.80 -18.21 -3.91
C MET A 258 -10.18 -17.59 -4.05
N ALA A 259 -10.74 -17.68 -5.26
CA ALA A 259 -12.12 -17.31 -5.52
C ALA A 259 -13.02 -18.51 -5.20
N SER A 260 -13.96 -18.35 -4.27
CA SER A 260 -15.06 -19.27 -4.06
C SER A 260 -16.33 -18.67 -4.68
N VAL A 261 -17.08 -19.48 -5.42
CA VAL A 261 -18.36 -19.07 -6.01
C VAL A 261 -19.46 -19.68 -5.16
N SER A 262 -20.34 -18.85 -4.60
CA SER A 262 -21.52 -19.34 -3.88
C SER A 262 -22.52 -19.99 -4.85
N ALA A 263 -23.50 -20.74 -4.31
CA ALA A 263 -24.54 -21.36 -5.11
C ALA A 263 -25.36 -20.34 -5.93
N GLU A 264 -25.38 -19.06 -5.52
CA GLU A 264 -26.04 -17.95 -6.21
C GLU A 264 -25.14 -17.25 -7.26
N GLY A 265 -23.91 -17.73 -7.50
CA GLY A 265 -23.01 -17.20 -8.53
C GLY A 265 -22.17 -16.00 -8.10
N ILE A 266 -22.08 -15.70 -6.80
CA ILE A 266 -21.26 -14.59 -6.27
C ILE A 266 -19.85 -15.11 -5.98
N THR A 267 -18.84 -14.52 -6.64
CA THR A 267 -17.41 -14.76 -6.36
C THR A 267 -16.94 -14.00 -5.13
N SER A 268 -16.59 -14.70 -4.05
CA SER A 268 -15.86 -14.16 -2.89
C SER A 268 -14.38 -14.57 -2.97
N TYR A 269 -13.49 -13.70 -2.48
CA TYR A 269 -12.04 -13.95 -2.48
C TYR A 269 -11.56 -14.13 -1.05
N HIS A 270 -10.97 -15.28 -0.74
CA HIS A 270 -10.37 -15.56 0.56
C HIS A 270 -8.88 -15.84 0.42
N GLN A 271 -8.07 -15.25 1.29
CA GLN A 271 -6.63 -15.53 1.34
C GLN A 271 -6.40 -16.80 2.15
N VAL A 272 -5.86 -17.82 1.49
CA VAL A 272 -5.47 -19.08 2.12
C VAL A 272 -3.95 -19.15 2.11
N LYS A 273 -3.35 -19.42 3.26
CA LYS A 273 -1.91 -19.65 3.40
C LYS A 273 -1.63 -21.10 2.99
N ILE A 274 -1.03 -21.30 1.82
CA ILE A 274 -0.76 -22.60 1.23
C ILE A 274 0.75 -22.85 1.23
N LYS A 275 1.19 -24.09 1.43
CA LYS A 275 2.61 -24.46 1.31
C LYS A 275 3.08 -24.22 -0.13
N SER A 276 4.15 -23.46 -0.31
CA SER A 276 4.71 -23.15 -1.62
C SER A 276 5.36 -24.38 -2.22
N ASP A 277 4.81 -24.87 -3.33
CA ASP A 277 5.41 -25.94 -4.13
C ASP A 277 6.13 -25.34 -5.34
N TYR A 278 7.46 -25.27 -5.28
CA TYR A 278 8.29 -24.67 -6.32
C TYR A 278 8.84 -25.75 -7.27
N SER A 279 8.74 -25.51 -8.58
CA SER A 279 9.30 -26.41 -9.59
C SER A 279 10.82 -26.53 -9.49
N ALA A 280 11.39 -27.60 -10.05
CA ALA A 280 12.84 -27.79 -10.12
C ALA A 280 13.55 -26.62 -10.84
N ASN A 281 12.91 -26.03 -11.86
CA ASN A 281 13.44 -24.87 -12.56
C ASN A 281 13.36 -23.60 -11.70
N ALA A 282 12.27 -23.40 -10.94
CA ALA A 282 12.16 -22.28 -10.00
C ALA A 282 13.21 -22.36 -8.89
N LEU A 283 13.44 -23.55 -8.32
CA LEU A 283 14.49 -23.79 -7.32
C LEU A 283 15.91 -23.56 -7.86
N LYS A 284 16.13 -23.80 -9.15
CA LYS A 284 17.45 -23.69 -9.79
C LYS A 284 17.75 -22.30 -10.35
N TYR A 285 16.75 -21.63 -10.92
CA TYR A 285 16.93 -20.41 -11.72
C TYR A 285 16.14 -19.20 -11.19
N GLY A 286 15.33 -19.37 -10.14
CA GLY A 286 14.42 -18.36 -9.61
C GLY A 286 13.02 -18.46 -10.21
N LEU A 287 12.03 -17.86 -9.55
CA LEU A 287 10.60 -17.99 -9.85
C LEU A 287 10.28 -17.53 -11.29
N SER A 288 10.81 -16.37 -11.69
CA SER A 288 10.54 -15.79 -13.01
C SER A 288 11.06 -16.65 -14.16
N MET A 289 12.25 -17.23 -14.01
CA MET A 289 12.82 -18.12 -15.03
C MET A 289 12.17 -19.51 -15.01
N GLY A 290 11.80 -20.00 -13.82
CA GLY A 290 11.02 -21.22 -13.66
C GLY A 290 9.72 -21.17 -14.45
N ILE A 291 8.89 -20.16 -14.21
CA ILE A 291 7.62 -19.96 -14.92
C ILE A 291 7.81 -19.93 -16.45
N ARG A 292 8.86 -19.27 -16.95
CA ARG A 292 9.14 -19.23 -18.39
C ARG A 292 9.42 -20.60 -18.99
N LEU A 293 10.28 -21.37 -18.33
CA LEU A 293 10.71 -22.68 -18.79
C LEU A 293 9.64 -23.75 -18.59
N ASP A 294 8.84 -23.64 -17.53
CA ASP A 294 7.85 -24.65 -17.15
C ASP A 294 6.52 -24.46 -17.87
N THR A 295 6.11 -23.21 -18.13
CA THR A 295 4.76 -22.94 -18.68
C THR A 295 4.79 -22.07 -19.93
N LEU A 296 5.35 -20.86 -19.86
CA LEU A 296 5.15 -19.85 -20.92
C LEU A 296 5.78 -20.23 -22.27
N TRP A 297 7.07 -20.57 -22.29
CA TRP A 297 7.76 -20.91 -23.52
C TRP A 297 7.27 -22.24 -24.10
N PRO A 298 7.02 -23.30 -23.31
CA PRO A 298 6.36 -24.51 -23.80
C PRO A 298 4.98 -24.25 -24.42
N GLN A 299 4.15 -23.39 -23.83
CA GLN A 299 2.84 -23.04 -24.39
C GLN A 299 2.96 -22.27 -25.70
N ALA A 300 3.88 -21.31 -25.78
CA ALA A 300 4.16 -20.60 -27.03
C ALA A 300 4.65 -21.54 -28.13
N MET A 301 5.49 -22.51 -27.77
CA MET A 301 5.96 -23.54 -28.69
C MET A 301 4.82 -24.47 -29.13
N THR A 302 3.94 -24.86 -28.22
CA THR A 302 2.73 -25.64 -28.55
C THR A 302 1.84 -24.85 -29.52
N GLY A 303 1.72 -23.53 -29.32
CA GLY A 303 1.06 -22.62 -30.25
C GLY A 303 1.61 -22.70 -31.68
N LEU A 304 2.93 -22.70 -31.80
CA LEU A 304 3.61 -22.82 -33.09
C LEU A 304 3.46 -24.23 -33.69
N ILE A 305 3.56 -25.29 -32.88
CA ILE A 305 3.48 -26.68 -33.35
C ILE A 305 2.08 -26.99 -33.88
N ASN A 306 1.03 -26.50 -33.22
CA ASN A 306 -0.36 -26.72 -33.63
C ASN A 306 -0.63 -26.16 -35.03
N ASN A 307 -0.12 -24.97 -35.34
CA ASN A 307 -0.20 -24.40 -36.68
C ASN A 307 1.06 -23.57 -37.01
N PRO A 308 2.06 -24.17 -37.69
CA PRO A 308 3.32 -23.51 -37.96
C PRO A 308 3.22 -22.26 -38.85
N LEU A 309 2.21 -22.19 -39.72
CA LEU A 309 2.08 -21.10 -40.70
C LEU A 309 1.38 -19.87 -40.11
N SER A 310 0.26 -20.05 -39.41
CA SER A 310 -0.58 -18.96 -38.90
C SER A 310 -0.68 -18.88 -37.38
N GLY A 311 -0.09 -19.82 -36.64
CA GLY A 311 -0.18 -19.87 -35.17
C GLY A 311 -1.60 -20.15 -34.67
N ASN A 312 -1.78 -20.03 -33.36
CA ASN A 312 -3.02 -20.35 -32.65
C ASN A 312 -3.98 -19.16 -32.46
N GLY A 313 -3.65 -17.97 -32.94
CA GLY A 313 -4.45 -16.77 -32.70
C GLY A 313 -3.89 -15.90 -31.57
N TYR A 314 -4.31 -14.63 -31.54
CA TYR A 314 -3.87 -13.70 -30.50
C TYR A 314 -4.48 -14.03 -29.13
N GLY A 315 -3.69 -13.90 -28.06
CA GLY A 315 -4.19 -14.06 -26.70
C GLY A 315 -4.53 -15.50 -26.31
N THR A 316 -3.98 -16.49 -27.03
CA THR A 316 -4.19 -17.94 -26.83
C THR A 316 -2.94 -18.65 -26.28
N LEU A 317 -2.00 -17.92 -25.71
CA LEU A 317 -0.77 -18.49 -25.11
C LEU A 317 -0.84 -18.43 -23.58
N SER A 318 -2.00 -18.79 -23.03
CA SER A 318 -2.29 -18.59 -21.61
C SER A 318 -1.78 -19.71 -20.72
N MET A 319 -1.21 -19.32 -19.57
CA MET A 319 -0.70 -20.24 -18.53
C MET A 319 -1.70 -21.33 -18.13
N ILE A 320 -3.00 -21.04 -18.15
CA ILE A 320 -4.07 -21.91 -17.63
C ILE A 320 -4.82 -22.67 -18.75
N GLY A 321 -4.40 -22.49 -20.01
CA GLY A 321 -4.99 -23.09 -21.20
C GLY A 321 -6.10 -22.26 -21.86
N ASN A 322 -6.36 -22.53 -23.13
CA ASN A 322 -7.17 -21.68 -24.01
C ASN A 322 -8.67 -21.64 -23.67
N ASN A 323 -9.16 -22.67 -22.98
CA ASN A 323 -10.55 -22.80 -22.58
C ASN A 323 -10.89 -22.00 -21.31
N ARG A 324 -9.89 -21.39 -20.66
CA ARG A 324 -10.09 -20.55 -19.48
C ARG A 324 -9.71 -19.11 -19.82
N PHE A 325 -10.56 -18.18 -19.40
CA PHE A 325 -10.27 -16.77 -19.61
C PHE A 325 -9.19 -16.29 -18.65
N ALA A 326 -8.02 -15.94 -19.19
CA ALA A 326 -6.98 -15.24 -18.45
C ALA A 326 -7.04 -13.73 -18.74
N GLU A 327 -7.10 -12.93 -17.67
CA GLU A 327 -7.21 -11.47 -17.77
C GLU A 327 -5.90 -10.81 -18.20
N ALA A 328 -4.75 -11.41 -17.85
CA ALA A 328 -3.42 -10.97 -18.22
C ALA A 328 -2.58 -12.16 -18.68
N ASP A 329 -2.02 -12.07 -19.88
CA ASP A 329 -1.11 -13.07 -20.45
C ASP A 329 0.17 -12.40 -20.98
N SER A 330 1.31 -12.91 -20.52
CA SER A 330 2.62 -12.65 -21.10
C SER A 330 3.26 -13.98 -21.50
N THR A 331 4.08 -13.94 -22.55
CA THR A 331 4.92 -15.08 -22.93
C THR A 331 6.36 -14.88 -22.43
N ASP A 332 6.70 -13.65 -22.07
CA ASP A 332 8.04 -13.24 -21.65
C ASP A 332 9.11 -13.69 -22.68
N ASN A 333 8.74 -13.60 -23.97
CA ASN A 333 9.61 -13.83 -25.12
C ASN A 333 8.82 -13.43 -26.37
N ASN A 334 9.12 -12.24 -26.89
CA ASN A 334 8.33 -11.68 -27.97
C ASN A 334 8.51 -12.44 -29.30
N PHE A 335 9.60 -13.19 -29.48
CA PHE A 335 9.79 -14.05 -30.66
C PHE A 335 8.87 -15.26 -30.60
N LEU A 336 8.89 -15.98 -29.46
CA LEU A 336 8.01 -17.14 -29.24
C LEU A 336 6.55 -16.72 -29.22
N ARG A 337 6.23 -15.55 -28.67
CA ARG A 337 4.88 -14.99 -28.69
C ARG A 337 4.36 -14.83 -30.11
N ILE A 338 5.11 -14.13 -30.97
CA ILE A 338 4.67 -13.89 -32.36
C ILE A 338 4.58 -15.21 -33.14
N LEU A 339 5.52 -16.13 -32.93
CA LEU A 339 5.47 -17.47 -33.54
C LEU A 339 4.26 -18.28 -33.08
N GLY A 340 3.96 -18.29 -31.78
CA GLY A 340 2.84 -19.05 -31.22
C GLY A 340 1.48 -18.44 -31.55
N GLU A 341 1.36 -17.10 -31.50
CA GLU A 341 0.10 -16.42 -31.80
C GLU A 341 -0.14 -16.36 -33.32
N THR A 342 0.85 -16.01 -34.14
CA THR A 342 0.64 -15.68 -35.57
C THR A 342 1.43 -16.53 -36.57
N GLY A 343 2.17 -17.53 -36.10
CA GLY A 343 2.94 -18.45 -36.94
C GLY A 343 4.09 -17.78 -37.70
N LEU A 344 4.65 -18.53 -38.65
CA LEU A 344 5.75 -18.06 -39.50
C LEU A 344 5.36 -16.84 -40.35
N LEU A 345 4.11 -16.75 -40.82
CA LEU A 345 3.64 -15.62 -41.62
C LEU A 345 3.65 -14.32 -40.81
N GLY A 346 3.16 -14.37 -39.58
CA GLY A 346 3.22 -13.24 -38.66
C GLY A 346 4.67 -12.90 -38.29
N PHE A 347 5.49 -13.90 -37.98
CA PHE A 347 6.90 -13.71 -37.61
C PHE A 347 7.72 -13.02 -38.70
N VAL A 348 7.70 -13.57 -39.93
CA VAL A 348 8.44 -13.03 -41.07
C VAL A 348 7.95 -11.61 -41.40
N SER A 349 6.64 -11.38 -41.35
CA SER A 349 6.12 -10.04 -41.66
C SER A 349 6.37 -9.02 -40.56
N PHE A 350 6.39 -9.40 -39.28
CA PHE A 350 6.71 -8.50 -38.16
C PHE A 350 8.20 -8.15 -38.14
N PHE A 351 9.07 -9.16 -38.02
CA PHE A 351 10.51 -8.94 -37.95
C PHE A 351 11.09 -8.49 -39.29
N GLY A 352 10.45 -8.83 -40.41
CA GLY A 352 10.75 -8.27 -41.73
C GLY A 352 10.65 -6.74 -41.76
N LEU A 353 9.64 -6.14 -41.11
CA LEU A 353 9.54 -4.68 -40.99
C LEU A 353 10.73 -4.10 -40.21
N ILE A 354 11.12 -4.74 -39.12
CA ILE A 354 12.28 -4.33 -38.31
C ILE A 354 13.58 -4.44 -39.14
N LEU A 355 13.76 -5.52 -39.89
CA LEU A 355 14.91 -5.71 -40.78
C LEU A 355 14.96 -4.66 -41.89
N VAL A 356 13.82 -4.26 -42.45
CA VAL A 356 13.74 -3.17 -43.43
C VAL A 356 14.18 -1.84 -42.81
N ILE A 357 13.72 -1.54 -41.58
CA ILE A 357 14.15 -0.34 -40.84
C ILE A 357 15.66 -0.36 -40.57
N LEU A 358 16.21 -1.50 -40.16
CA LEU A 358 17.65 -1.68 -39.93
C LEU A 358 18.46 -1.48 -41.22
N LYS A 359 18.08 -2.19 -42.29
CA LYS A 359 18.75 -2.11 -43.60
C LYS A 359 18.78 -0.67 -44.12
N ARG A 360 17.66 0.04 -43.97
CA ARG A 360 17.54 1.44 -44.38
C ARG A 360 18.41 2.37 -43.52
N SER A 361 18.44 2.14 -42.20
CA SER A 361 19.29 2.91 -41.28
C SER A 361 20.78 2.70 -41.57
N ILE A 362 21.20 1.47 -41.86
CA ILE A 362 22.59 1.14 -42.26
C ILE A 362 22.93 1.83 -43.59
N LYS A 363 22.03 1.77 -44.59
CA LYS A 363 22.23 2.47 -45.87
C LYS A 363 22.37 3.99 -45.69
N SER A 364 21.64 4.55 -44.73
CA SER A 364 21.67 5.99 -44.41
C SER A 364 22.99 6.46 -43.78
N LEU A 365 23.85 5.55 -43.28
CA LEU A 365 25.16 5.92 -42.73
C LEU A 365 26.12 6.49 -43.77
N LYS A 366 25.85 6.24 -45.07
CA LYS A 366 26.60 6.84 -46.18
C LYS A 366 26.25 8.32 -46.42
N GLN A 367 25.20 8.84 -45.79
CA GLN A 367 24.81 10.24 -45.97
C GLN A 367 25.75 11.19 -45.22
N THR A 368 26.01 12.37 -45.79
CA THR A 368 26.95 13.36 -45.23
C THR A 368 26.45 14.00 -43.93
N SER A 369 25.14 14.00 -43.68
CA SER A 369 24.57 14.62 -42.47
C SER A 369 25.00 13.88 -41.20
N GLN A 370 25.67 14.62 -40.31
CA GLN A 370 26.05 14.17 -38.99
C GLN A 370 24.83 13.76 -38.13
N LEU A 371 23.76 14.54 -38.17
CA LEU A 371 22.53 14.28 -37.42
C LEU A 371 21.81 13.01 -37.90
N ILE A 372 21.65 12.83 -39.21
CA ILE A 372 20.96 11.65 -39.76
C ILE A 372 21.74 10.38 -39.40
N SER A 373 23.06 10.43 -39.50
CA SER A 373 23.91 9.33 -39.07
C SER A 373 23.80 9.07 -37.57
N ALA A 374 23.82 10.10 -36.72
CA ALA A 374 23.65 9.94 -35.26
C ALA A 374 22.34 9.21 -34.92
N LEU A 375 21.24 9.69 -35.49
CA LEU A 375 19.91 9.09 -35.29
C LEU A 375 19.84 7.68 -35.84
N SER A 376 20.46 7.42 -37.01
CA SER A 376 20.46 6.09 -37.62
C SER A 376 21.31 5.10 -36.81
N ILE A 377 22.49 5.50 -36.33
CA ILE A 377 23.35 4.67 -35.47
C ILE A 377 22.64 4.39 -34.14
N GLY A 378 22.05 5.41 -33.53
CA GLY A 378 21.29 5.26 -32.30
C GLY A 378 20.09 4.33 -32.47
N LEU A 379 19.37 4.44 -33.59
CA LEU A 379 18.25 3.54 -33.92
C LEU A 379 18.71 2.11 -34.17
N ILE A 380 19.85 1.89 -34.85
CA ILE A 380 20.44 0.56 -35.03
C ILE A 380 20.78 -0.04 -33.66
N GLY A 381 21.50 0.70 -32.81
CA GLY A 381 21.83 0.25 -31.45
C GLY A 381 20.59 -0.08 -30.62
N ALA A 382 19.63 0.85 -30.57
CA ALA A 382 18.35 0.67 -29.89
C ALA A 382 17.60 -0.57 -30.37
N THR A 383 17.52 -0.79 -31.70
CA THR A 383 16.84 -1.95 -32.27
C THR A 383 17.56 -3.25 -31.92
N MET A 384 18.89 -3.29 -32.03
CA MET A 384 19.67 -4.48 -31.68
C MET A 384 19.55 -4.82 -30.18
N GLY A 385 19.62 -3.82 -29.31
CA GLY A 385 19.38 -4.01 -27.87
C GLY A 385 17.98 -4.53 -27.59
N LEU A 386 16.95 -3.91 -28.19
CA LEU A 386 15.56 -4.32 -27.98
C LEU A 386 15.28 -5.74 -28.50
N LEU A 387 15.94 -6.17 -29.58
CA LEU A 387 15.87 -7.55 -30.08
C LEU A 387 16.50 -8.56 -29.10
N VAL A 388 17.56 -8.18 -28.38
CA VAL A 388 18.12 -9.03 -27.31
C VAL A 388 17.15 -9.09 -26.13
N ASP A 389 16.55 -7.95 -25.76
CA ASP A 389 15.59 -7.88 -24.66
C ASP A 389 14.32 -8.69 -24.94
N ALA A 390 13.91 -8.71 -26.22
CA ALA A 390 12.77 -9.50 -26.72
C ALA A 390 12.92 -11.02 -26.53
N LEU A 391 14.11 -11.54 -26.20
CA LEU A 391 14.30 -12.94 -25.83
C LEU A 391 13.72 -13.29 -24.45
N TYR A 392 13.53 -12.30 -23.58
CA TYR A 392 13.15 -12.51 -22.18
C TYR A 392 11.89 -11.77 -21.74
N ILE A 393 11.39 -10.82 -22.55
CA ILE A 393 10.20 -10.02 -22.25
C ILE A 393 9.44 -9.63 -23.53
N ASP A 394 8.15 -9.33 -23.40
CA ASP A 394 7.24 -8.98 -24.51
C ASP A 394 7.34 -7.49 -24.91
N VAL A 395 8.56 -7.02 -25.23
CA VAL A 395 8.86 -5.59 -25.46
C VAL A 395 8.02 -4.90 -26.55
N PHE A 396 7.57 -5.65 -27.56
CA PHE A 396 6.76 -5.10 -28.64
C PHE A 396 5.25 -5.20 -28.37
N ALA A 397 4.84 -5.86 -27.29
CA ALA A 397 3.46 -5.85 -26.79
C ALA A 397 3.24 -4.76 -25.71
N ALA A 398 4.30 -4.37 -25.00
CA ALA A 398 4.28 -3.32 -23.98
C ALA A 398 4.06 -1.93 -24.60
N SER A 399 2.94 -1.26 -24.28
CA SER A 399 2.50 -0.04 -24.97
C SER A 399 3.53 1.09 -24.93
N LYS A 400 4.08 1.40 -23.75
CA LYS A 400 5.06 2.48 -23.56
C LYS A 400 6.36 2.24 -24.32
N VAL A 401 6.73 0.97 -24.53
CA VAL A 401 7.93 0.56 -25.26
C VAL A 401 7.66 0.54 -26.77
N ALA A 402 6.59 -0.13 -27.19
CA ALA A 402 6.20 -0.28 -28.59
C ALA A 402 5.87 1.06 -29.27
N PHE A 403 5.06 1.92 -28.64
CA PHE A 403 4.77 3.25 -29.20
C PHE A 403 6.04 4.10 -29.36
N THR A 404 6.95 4.02 -28.38
CA THR A 404 8.23 4.74 -28.43
C THR A 404 9.10 4.24 -29.58
N PHE A 405 9.26 2.92 -29.72
CA PHE A 405 10.04 2.32 -30.80
C PHE A 405 9.49 2.66 -32.17
N TRP A 406 8.21 2.38 -32.43
CA TRP A 406 7.58 2.59 -33.73
C TRP A 406 7.51 4.07 -34.11
N GLY A 407 7.22 4.95 -33.15
CA GLY A 407 7.25 6.40 -33.37
C GLY A 407 8.63 6.92 -33.74
N LEU A 408 9.67 6.57 -32.98
CA LEU A 408 11.03 7.02 -33.27
C LEU A 408 11.55 6.41 -34.58
N ALA A 409 11.26 5.15 -34.87
CA ALA A 409 11.59 4.54 -36.14
C ALA A 409 10.90 5.26 -37.32
N GLY A 410 9.62 5.60 -37.20
CA GLY A 410 8.88 6.35 -38.23
C GLY A 410 9.47 7.74 -38.47
N ALA A 411 9.79 8.45 -37.38
CA ALA A 411 10.41 9.76 -37.44
C ALA A 411 11.79 9.73 -38.08
N ILE A 412 12.66 8.82 -37.62
CA ILE A 412 14.04 8.72 -38.09
C ILE A 412 14.08 8.27 -39.54
N THR A 413 13.29 7.27 -39.93
CA THR A 413 13.20 6.84 -41.32
C THR A 413 12.78 7.99 -42.24
N LYS A 414 11.81 8.80 -41.84
CA LYS A 414 11.43 9.98 -42.62
C LYS A 414 12.56 10.99 -42.78
N MET A 415 13.32 11.23 -41.72
CA MET A 415 14.50 12.09 -41.79
C MET A 415 15.58 11.55 -42.75
N GLN A 416 15.71 10.22 -42.86
CA GLN A 416 16.60 9.57 -43.83
C GLN A 416 16.14 9.80 -45.29
N ASP A 417 14.82 9.86 -45.55
CA ASP A 417 14.26 10.13 -46.90
C ASP A 417 14.44 11.58 -47.33
N LEU A 418 14.31 12.52 -46.38
CA LEU A 418 14.31 13.95 -46.69
C LEU A 418 15.68 14.47 -47.16
N GLY A 419 16.75 13.65 -47.10
CA GLY A 419 18.03 13.86 -47.77
C GLY A 419 18.44 15.34 -47.89
N ILE A 420 18.88 15.94 -46.78
CA ILE A 420 19.30 17.35 -46.63
C ILE A 420 18.53 18.32 -47.55
N LYS A 421 17.24 18.52 -47.31
CA LYS A 421 16.59 19.81 -47.60
C LYS A 421 16.57 20.66 -46.33
N THR A 422 17.63 21.44 -46.14
CA THR A 422 17.69 22.47 -45.08
C THR A 422 16.74 23.61 -45.41
N SER A 423 15.49 23.50 -44.99
CA SER A 423 14.66 24.70 -44.80
C SER A 423 14.99 25.30 -43.44
N SER A 424 15.30 26.59 -43.45
CA SER A 424 15.89 27.35 -42.35
C SER A 424 15.22 27.19 -40.98
N VAL A 425 16.05 27.46 -39.97
CA VAL A 425 15.92 27.53 -38.50
C VAL A 425 14.70 28.31 -37.96
N SER A 426 13.74 28.71 -38.80
CA SER A 426 12.58 29.53 -38.45
C SER A 426 11.63 28.91 -37.43
N VAL A 427 11.46 27.58 -37.40
CA VAL A 427 10.44 26.95 -36.53
C VAL A 427 10.91 26.84 -35.08
N LEU A 428 12.19 26.53 -34.83
CA LEU A 428 12.75 26.53 -33.48
C LEU A 428 12.70 27.93 -32.85
N ILE A 429 12.92 28.96 -33.69
CA ILE A 429 12.71 30.37 -33.32
C ILE A 429 11.23 30.63 -33.02
N LYS A 430 10.29 30.18 -33.87
CA LYS A 430 8.84 30.34 -33.64
C LYS A 430 8.36 29.66 -32.36
N PHE A 431 8.82 28.47 -32.04
CA PHE A 431 8.44 27.79 -30.80
C PHE A 431 9.13 28.38 -29.57
N LYS A 432 10.41 28.76 -29.67
CA LYS A 432 11.05 29.52 -28.60
C LYS A 432 10.29 30.82 -28.35
N GLN A 433 9.89 31.54 -29.41
CA GLN A 433 9.03 32.72 -29.32
C GLN A 433 7.66 32.37 -28.72
N HIS A 434 7.06 31.24 -29.08
CA HIS A 434 5.80 30.77 -28.49
C HIS A 434 5.94 30.51 -26.99
N ILE A 435 6.91 29.69 -26.57
CA ILE A 435 7.20 29.44 -25.15
C ILE A 435 7.49 30.77 -24.45
N LEU A 436 8.37 31.61 -24.97
CA LEU A 436 8.69 32.91 -24.35
C LEU A 436 7.49 33.87 -24.32
N ARG A 437 6.50 33.70 -25.19
CA ARG A 437 5.26 34.50 -25.20
C ARG A 437 4.20 33.95 -24.25
N HIS A 438 4.23 32.65 -23.99
CA HIS A 438 3.20 31.91 -23.25
C HIS A 438 3.71 31.30 -21.93
N TRP A 439 4.97 31.57 -21.54
CA TRP A 439 5.57 31.00 -20.33
C TRP A 439 4.78 31.28 -19.04
N PRO A 440 4.07 32.43 -18.85
CA PRO A 440 3.29 32.63 -17.63
C PRO A 440 2.17 31.59 -17.49
N LEU A 441 1.52 31.23 -18.59
CA LEU A 441 0.47 30.21 -18.60
C LEU A 441 1.06 28.84 -18.25
N TYR A 442 2.15 28.44 -18.92
CA TYR A 442 2.78 27.15 -18.67
C TYR A 442 3.33 27.04 -17.24
N LEU A 443 3.92 28.12 -16.71
CA LEU A 443 4.38 28.15 -15.34
C LEU A 443 3.21 28.05 -14.36
N VAL A 444 2.12 28.79 -14.56
CA VAL A 444 0.95 28.71 -13.67
C VAL A 444 0.29 27.34 -13.75
N ILE A 445 0.21 26.70 -14.92
CA ILE A 445 -0.28 25.33 -15.05
C ILE A 445 0.59 24.38 -14.23
N GLY A 446 1.92 24.51 -14.31
CA GLY A 446 2.85 23.72 -13.49
C GLY A 446 2.64 23.94 -11.99
N ILE A 447 2.56 25.21 -11.55
CA ILE A 447 2.33 25.55 -10.14
C ILE A 447 0.95 25.04 -9.68
N ALA A 448 -0.10 25.20 -10.49
CA ALA A 448 -1.45 24.73 -10.20
C ALA A 448 -1.48 23.22 -10.06
N PHE A 449 -0.81 22.49 -10.97
CA PHE A 449 -0.70 21.03 -10.91
C PHE A 449 -0.16 20.59 -9.55
N PHE A 450 0.98 21.12 -9.10
CA PHE A 450 1.53 20.77 -7.80
C PHE A 450 0.66 21.25 -6.64
N SER A 451 0.26 22.53 -6.65
CA SER A 451 -0.42 23.17 -5.51
C SER A 451 -1.83 22.63 -5.26
N LEU A 452 -2.52 22.20 -6.32
CA LEU A 452 -3.92 21.77 -6.28
C LEU A 452 -4.06 20.25 -6.45
N HIS A 453 -2.95 19.51 -6.56
CA HIS A 453 -2.97 18.05 -6.68
C HIS A 453 -3.68 17.40 -5.50
N GLN A 454 -4.51 16.40 -5.80
CA GLN A 454 -5.09 15.45 -4.85
C GLN A 454 -5.12 14.07 -5.52
N GLN A 455 -5.16 13.01 -4.71
CA GLN A 455 -5.27 11.64 -5.20
C GLN A 455 -6.70 11.13 -4.97
N PRO A 456 -7.57 11.08 -6.00
CA PRO A 456 -8.99 10.71 -5.82
C PRO A 456 -9.21 9.30 -5.27
N PHE A 457 -8.34 8.37 -5.64
CA PHE A 457 -8.52 6.95 -5.34
C PHE A 457 -7.68 6.43 -4.16
N ALA A 458 -6.84 7.27 -3.56
CA ALA A 458 -6.03 6.86 -2.42
C ALA A 458 -6.84 6.88 -1.11
N GLU A 459 -6.63 5.89 -0.24
CA GLU A 459 -7.28 5.82 1.07
C GLU A 459 -6.85 6.99 1.98
N GLY A 460 -5.55 7.30 2.04
CA GLY A 460 -5.01 8.43 2.80
C GLY A 460 -5.10 9.78 2.08
N SER A 461 -6.12 9.94 1.22
CA SER A 461 -6.36 11.17 0.49
C SER A 461 -7.15 12.18 1.31
N TRP A 462 -6.81 13.46 1.15
CA TRP A 462 -7.62 14.56 1.68
C TRP A 462 -9.07 14.54 1.20
N LEU A 463 -9.34 13.92 0.05
CA LEU A 463 -10.68 13.79 -0.51
C LEU A 463 -11.57 12.84 0.31
N LYS A 464 -11.01 12.05 1.22
CA LYS A 464 -11.78 11.19 2.13
C LYS A 464 -12.29 11.93 3.37
N HIS A 465 -11.89 13.18 3.62
CA HIS A 465 -12.36 14.01 4.75
C HIS A 465 -13.65 14.80 4.45
N LEU A 466 -14.57 14.24 3.65
CA LEU A 466 -15.84 14.90 3.31
C LEU A 466 -16.79 15.05 4.50
N ASP A 467 -16.60 14.24 5.54
CA ASP A 467 -17.29 14.33 6.82
C ASP A 467 -17.11 15.72 7.48
N GLN A 468 -15.97 16.37 7.25
CA GLN A 468 -15.68 17.74 7.73
C GLN A 468 -16.38 18.84 6.92
N TYR A 469 -16.98 18.51 5.77
CA TYR A 469 -17.63 19.48 4.86
C TYR A 469 -19.06 19.08 4.50
N PRO A 470 -20.02 19.12 5.44
CA PRO A 470 -21.32 18.51 5.24
C PRO A 470 -22.12 19.05 4.04
N ALA A 471 -22.14 20.37 3.80
CA ALA A 471 -22.83 20.93 2.64
C ALA A 471 -22.19 20.49 1.30
N ARG A 472 -20.87 20.26 1.30
CA ARG A 472 -20.15 19.74 0.12
C ARG A 472 -20.39 18.24 -0.06
N LEU A 473 -20.50 17.49 1.03
CA LEU A 473 -20.91 16.07 1.03
C LEU A 473 -22.33 15.91 0.47
N GLU A 474 -23.30 16.71 0.92
CA GLU A 474 -24.69 16.69 0.46
C GLU A 474 -24.79 16.91 -1.07
N THR A 475 -23.95 17.79 -1.62
CA THR A 475 -23.83 18.00 -3.08
C THR A 475 -23.43 16.72 -3.82
N LEU A 476 -22.47 15.96 -3.28
CA LEU A 476 -22.00 14.72 -3.89
C LEU A 476 -23.04 13.59 -3.78
N VAL A 477 -23.70 13.50 -2.63
CA VAL A 477 -24.77 12.54 -2.37
C VAL A 477 -25.93 12.79 -3.34
N SER A 478 -26.38 14.03 -3.46
CA SER A 478 -27.40 14.46 -4.43
C SER A 478 -27.06 14.05 -5.86
N ALA A 479 -25.81 14.23 -6.30
CA ALA A 479 -25.36 13.81 -7.62
C ALA A 479 -25.42 12.29 -7.81
N ARG A 480 -25.05 11.50 -6.79
CA ARG A 480 -25.16 10.03 -6.83
C ARG A 480 -26.61 9.56 -6.82
N CYS A 481 -27.47 10.19 -6.05
CA CYS A 481 -28.90 9.90 -5.99
C CYS A 481 -29.58 10.10 -7.34
N PHE A 482 -29.13 11.07 -8.13
CA PHE A 482 -29.62 11.21 -9.50
C PHE A 482 -29.26 10.00 -10.36
N MET A 483 -28.03 9.48 -10.24
CA MET A 483 -27.61 8.31 -11.01
C MET A 483 -28.36 7.02 -10.64
N SER A 484 -28.73 6.83 -9.37
CA SER A 484 -29.41 5.62 -8.90
C SER A 484 -30.94 5.73 -8.91
N HIS A 485 -31.50 6.91 -8.66
CA HIS A 485 -32.94 7.11 -8.42
C HIS A 485 -33.55 8.27 -9.22
N GLN A 486 -32.80 8.90 -10.13
CA GLN A 486 -33.28 10.01 -10.98
C GLN A 486 -33.83 11.22 -10.20
N THR A 487 -33.34 11.45 -8.98
CA THR A 487 -33.71 12.58 -8.13
C THR A 487 -32.48 13.27 -7.54
N TYR A 488 -32.54 14.59 -7.39
CA TYR A 488 -31.49 15.39 -6.75
C TYR A 488 -31.67 15.55 -5.23
N ASN A 489 -32.73 14.97 -4.66
CA ASN A 489 -32.88 14.86 -3.21
C ASN A 489 -31.74 14.00 -2.62
N LEU A 490 -31.43 14.21 -1.34
CA LEU A 490 -30.52 13.31 -0.63
C LEU A 490 -31.23 11.98 -0.40
N CYS A 491 -30.59 10.89 -0.79
CA CYS A 491 -31.10 9.53 -0.67
C CYS A 491 -30.16 8.71 0.23
N ARG A 492 -30.74 7.69 0.89
CA ARG A 492 -29.97 6.69 1.64
C ARG A 492 -29.61 5.51 0.73
N ALA A 493 -28.47 4.86 0.99
CA ALA A 493 -28.02 3.69 0.21
C ALA A 493 -28.85 2.43 0.48
N THR A 494 -29.43 2.33 1.68
CA THR A 494 -30.14 1.15 2.18
C THR A 494 -31.65 1.37 2.37
N GLU A 495 -32.14 2.61 2.23
CA GLU A 495 -33.54 2.96 2.46
C GLU A 495 -34.07 3.90 1.38
N SER A 496 -35.32 3.72 0.96
CA SER A 496 -35.98 4.55 -0.06
C SER A 496 -36.53 5.85 0.54
N ILE A 497 -35.64 6.66 1.12
CA ILE A 497 -35.99 7.90 1.81
C ILE A 497 -35.30 9.07 1.14
N TYR A 498 -36.02 10.18 1.01
CA TYR A 498 -35.56 11.35 0.30
C TYR A 498 -35.71 12.61 1.14
N ARG A 499 -34.59 13.28 1.41
CA ARG A 499 -34.58 14.61 2.01
C ARG A 499 -34.44 15.68 0.92
N PRO A 500 -35.34 16.68 0.86
CA PRO A 500 -35.26 17.74 -0.14
C PRO A 500 -33.90 18.44 -0.13
N PHE A 501 -33.24 18.44 -1.29
CA PHE A 501 -31.98 19.13 -1.51
C PHE A 501 -31.81 19.41 -3.00
N PHE A 502 -31.20 20.53 -3.33
CA PHE A 502 -30.82 20.82 -4.71
C PHE A 502 -29.58 21.71 -4.73
N SER A 503 -28.62 21.37 -5.58
CA SER A 503 -27.48 22.21 -5.89
C SER A 503 -27.14 22.10 -7.37
N ILE A 504 -26.89 23.24 -8.02
CA ILE A 504 -26.43 23.25 -9.41
C ILE A 504 -25.10 22.52 -9.58
N THR A 505 -24.25 22.52 -8.55
CA THR A 505 -22.98 21.80 -8.58
C THR A 505 -23.16 20.29 -8.55
N ALA A 506 -24.27 19.78 -7.98
CA ALA A 506 -24.59 18.35 -8.02
C ALA A 506 -24.84 17.90 -9.46
N VAL A 507 -25.63 18.67 -10.22
CA VAL A 507 -25.92 18.43 -11.65
C VAL A 507 -24.63 18.35 -12.47
N LEU A 508 -23.71 19.29 -12.24
CA LEU A 508 -22.46 19.38 -13.01
C LEU A 508 -21.46 18.25 -12.71
N ILE A 509 -21.56 17.61 -11.54
CA ILE A 509 -20.68 16.50 -11.14
C ILE A 509 -21.12 15.17 -11.78
N VAL A 510 -22.41 15.00 -12.11
CA VAL A 510 -22.97 13.73 -12.64
C VAL A 510 -22.15 13.13 -13.79
N PRO A 511 -21.74 13.87 -14.84
CA PRO A 511 -20.98 13.28 -15.95
C PRO A 511 -19.64 12.67 -15.52
N PHE A 512 -19.01 13.22 -14.48
CA PHE A 512 -17.73 12.71 -13.97
C PHE A 512 -17.93 11.46 -13.11
N LEU A 513 -19.02 11.37 -12.35
CA LEU A 513 -19.39 10.17 -11.60
C LEU A 513 -19.90 9.04 -12.50
N TRP A 514 -20.38 9.36 -13.70
CA TRP A 514 -20.78 8.34 -14.68
C TRP A 514 -19.58 7.62 -15.31
N LEU A 515 -18.45 8.33 -15.48
CA LEU A 515 -17.19 7.74 -15.93
C LEU A 515 -16.61 6.75 -14.91
N SER A 516 -16.76 7.05 -13.62
CA SER A 516 -16.41 6.15 -12.52
C SER A 516 -17.22 6.51 -11.28
N ASN A 517 -17.85 5.51 -10.65
CA ASN A 517 -18.75 5.72 -9.51
C ASN A 517 -17.99 6.05 -8.19
N ASP A 518 -16.67 6.24 -8.23
CA ASP A 518 -15.90 6.64 -7.05
C ASP A 518 -16.25 8.09 -6.64
N PRO A 519 -16.57 8.33 -5.35
CA PRO A 519 -16.87 9.67 -4.84
C PRO A 519 -15.78 10.71 -5.15
N GLY A 520 -14.50 10.32 -5.23
CA GLY A 520 -13.36 11.19 -5.51
C GLY A 520 -13.37 11.83 -6.90
N ASN A 521 -14.19 11.38 -7.84
CA ASN A 521 -14.20 11.92 -9.21
C ASN A 521 -14.70 13.36 -9.33
N PHE A 522 -15.35 13.93 -8.30
CA PHE A 522 -15.63 15.38 -8.27
C PHE A 522 -14.35 16.21 -8.41
N TYR A 523 -13.19 15.67 -8.01
CA TYR A 523 -11.90 16.33 -8.11
C TYR A 523 -11.59 16.73 -9.57
N PHE A 524 -11.86 15.84 -10.52
CA PHE A 524 -11.62 16.10 -11.93
C PHE A 524 -12.54 17.20 -12.47
N PHE A 525 -13.81 17.24 -12.05
CA PHE A 525 -14.71 18.35 -12.37
C PHE A 525 -14.14 19.69 -11.89
N ASN A 526 -13.75 19.78 -10.62
CA ASN A 526 -13.20 21.00 -10.04
C ASN A 526 -11.91 21.43 -10.78
N LEU A 527 -11.02 20.49 -11.08
CA LEU A 527 -9.77 20.76 -11.79
C LEU A 527 -10.01 21.21 -13.24
N SER A 528 -10.93 20.57 -13.95
CA SER A 528 -11.33 20.97 -15.30
C SER A 528 -11.91 22.39 -15.31
N LEU A 529 -12.76 22.73 -14.33
CA LEU A 529 -13.34 24.07 -14.20
C LEU A 529 -12.25 25.13 -13.96
N ILE A 530 -11.31 24.85 -13.06
CA ILE A 530 -10.16 25.72 -12.80
C ILE A 530 -9.30 25.88 -14.06
N GLY A 531 -9.03 24.79 -14.79
CA GLY A 531 -8.25 24.82 -16.03
C GLY A 531 -8.88 25.66 -17.13
N VAL A 532 -10.18 25.48 -17.39
CA VAL A 532 -10.95 26.29 -18.37
C VAL A 532 -10.97 27.76 -17.95
N THR A 533 -11.18 28.04 -16.67
CA THR A 533 -11.18 29.41 -16.13
C THR A 533 -9.80 30.05 -16.27
N LEU A 534 -8.72 29.32 -15.97
CA LEU A 534 -7.35 29.79 -16.10
C LEU A 534 -7.03 30.19 -17.55
N ILE A 535 -7.43 29.37 -18.52
CA ILE A 535 -7.28 29.68 -19.95
C ILE A 535 -8.09 30.92 -20.33
N THR A 536 -9.32 31.05 -19.82
CA THR A 536 -10.18 32.20 -20.09
C THR A 536 -9.59 33.50 -19.54
N ILE A 537 -9.11 33.49 -18.29
CA ILE A 537 -8.39 34.62 -17.67
C ILE A 537 -7.16 34.96 -18.52
N TYR A 538 -6.36 33.97 -18.91
CA TYR A 538 -5.17 34.18 -19.73
C TYR A 538 -5.50 34.90 -21.05
N LEU A 539 -6.52 34.44 -21.77
CA LEU A 539 -6.96 35.03 -23.04
C LEU A 539 -7.45 36.48 -22.84
N ALA A 540 -8.15 36.76 -21.74
CA ALA A 540 -8.60 38.11 -21.39
C ALA A 540 -7.42 39.04 -21.03
N LEU A 541 -6.53 38.61 -20.13
CA LEU A 541 -5.40 39.42 -19.66
C LEU A 541 -4.40 39.74 -20.77
N ARG A 542 -4.23 38.84 -21.75
CA ARG A 542 -3.34 39.08 -22.89
C ARG A 542 -3.74 40.29 -23.75
N ARG A 543 -5.01 40.73 -23.67
CA ARG A 543 -5.49 41.92 -24.40
C ARG A 543 -4.84 43.22 -23.93
N PHE A 544 -4.35 43.28 -22.69
CA PHE A 544 -3.69 44.47 -22.12
C PHE A 544 -2.30 44.78 -22.71
N ARG A 545 -1.69 43.86 -23.50
CA ARG A 545 -0.34 44.03 -24.09
C ARG A 545 0.73 44.48 -23.07
N THR A 546 0.67 43.96 -21.85
CA THR A 546 1.59 44.28 -20.74
C THR A 546 2.71 43.24 -20.58
N SER A 547 3.56 43.41 -19.57
CA SER A 547 4.62 42.46 -19.20
C SER A 547 4.05 41.08 -18.85
N SER A 548 4.77 40.02 -19.28
CA SER A 548 4.44 38.63 -18.95
C SER A 548 4.43 38.34 -17.44
N VAL A 549 5.22 39.09 -16.64
CA VAL A 549 5.24 38.95 -15.18
C VAL A 549 3.97 39.51 -14.53
N ILE A 550 3.38 40.56 -15.11
CA ILE A 550 2.10 41.11 -14.64
C ILE A 550 0.95 40.17 -15.03
N ILE A 551 1.02 39.54 -16.21
CA ILE A 551 0.05 38.48 -16.57
C ILE A 551 0.18 37.30 -15.60
N LEU A 552 1.40 36.91 -15.23
CA LEU A 552 1.67 35.85 -14.26
C LEU A 552 0.99 36.14 -12.91
N THR A 553 1.11 37.35 -12.36
CA THR A 553 0.45 37.70 -11.09
C THR A 553 -1.07 37.59 -11.19
N GLY A 554 -1.65 38.06 -12.28
CA GLY A 554 -3.09 37.91 -12.54
C GLY A 554 -3.52 36.43 -12.56
N LEU A 555 -2.78 35.57 -13.25
CA LEU A 555 -3.08 34.13 -13.30
C LEU A 555 -2.94 33.43 -11.94
N MET A 556 -1.94 33.84 -11.15
CA MET A 556 -1.69 33.29 -9.81
C MET A 556 -2.84 33.57 -8.82
N VAL A 557 -3.68 34.60 -9.06
CA VAL A 557 -4.86 34.88 -8.22
C VAL A 557 -5.81 33.68 -8.20
N LEU A 558 -6.11 33.06 -9.35
CA LEU A 558 -7.01 31.91 -9.41
C LEU A 558 -6.44 30.71 -8.65
N VAL A 559 -5.15 30.41 -8.84
CA VAL A 559 -4.48 29.28 -8.16
C VAL A 559 -4.41 29.52 -6.65
N GLY A 560 -4.06 30.74 -6.24
CA GLY A 560 -3.99 31.13 -4.83
C GLY A 560 -5.36 31.04 -4.15
N LEU A 561 -6.42 31.59 -4.75
CA LEU A 561 -7.78 31.47 -4.23
C LEU A 561 -8.25 30.01 -4.15
N SER A 562 -7.97 29.22 -5.18
CA SER A 562 -8.34 27.81 -5.22
C SER A 562 -7.67 27.01 -4.10
N TYR A 563 -6.40 27.31 -3.82
CA TYR A 563 -5.65 26.71 -2.72
C TYR A 563 -6.19 27.15 -1.36
N LEU A 564 -6.37 28.46 -1.13
CA LEU A 564 -6.80 29.03 0.14
C LEU A 564 -8.21 28.57 0.53
N LEU A 565 -9.12 28.49 -0.44
CA LEU A 565 -10.51 28.08 -0.22
C LEU A 565 -10.73 26.55 -0.30
N LYS A 566 -9.64 25.78 -0.42
CA LYS A 566 -9.65 24.31 -0.51
C LYS A 566 -10.61 23.81 -1.60
N LEU A 567 -10.60 24.44 -2.78
CA LEU A 567 -11.58 24.18 -3.83
C LEU A 567 -11.39 22.82 -4.51
N THR A 568 -10.22 22.20 -4.38
CA THR A 568 -9.99 20.84 -4.89
C THR A 568 -10.14 19.74 -3.84
N MET A 569 -10.37 20.06 -2.57
CA MET A 569 -10.42 19.07 -1.48
C MET A 569 -11.83 18.51 -1.21
N ALA A 570 -12.87 19.16 -1.74
CA ALA A 570 -14.26 18.74 -1.62
C ALA A 570 -15.09 19.33 -2.78
N PRO A 571 -16.29 18.79 -3.08
CA PRO A 571 -17.18 19.33 -4.10
C PRO A 571 -17.41 20.83 -3.96
N LEU A 572 -17.55 21.53 -5.09
CA LEU A 572 -17.82 22.97 -5.07
C LEU A 572 -19.20 23.25 -4.50
N THR A 573 -19.27 24.24 -3.60
CA THR A 573 -20.54 24.89 -3.25
C THR A 573 -20.94 25.87 -4.36
N PRO A 574 -22.21 26.33 -4.42
CA PRO A 574 -22.59 27.42 -5.32
C PRO A 574 -21.70 28.67 -5.19
N ALA A 575 -21.31 29.03 -3.97
CA ALA A 575 -20.35 30.11 -3.71
C ALA A 575 -18.95 29.81 -4.27
N GLY A 576 -18.47 28.57 -4.16
CA GLY A 576 -17.21 28.13 -4.76
C GLY A 576 -17.22 28.21 -6.29
N LEU A 577 -18.35 27.85 -6.91
CA LEU A 577 -18.54 27.97 -8.37
C LEU A 577 -18.52 29.44 -8.82
N VAL A 578 -19.25 30.32 -8.13
CA VAL A 578 -19.20 31.78 -8.37
C VAL A 578 -17.79 32.33 -8.15
N THR A 579 -17.08 31.83 -7.14
CA THR A 579 -15.71 32.25 -6.87
C THR A 579 -14.77 31.94 -8.02
N ILE A 580 -14.85 30.74 -8.60
CA ILE A 580 -14.02 30.35 -9.74
C ILE A 580 -14.44 31.11 -10.99
N LEU A 581 -15.73 31.14 -11.33
CA LEU A 581 -16.20 31.64 -12.62
C LEU A 581 -16.31 33.17 -12.72
N VAL A 582 -16.47 33.87 -11.59
CA VAL A 582 -16.75 35.30 -11.57
C VAL A 582 -15.73 36.06 -10.73
N ILE A 583 -15.60 35.73 -9.44
CA ILE A 583 -14.79 36.52 -8.50
C ILE A 583 -13.30 36.45 -8.88
N ALA A 584 -12.75 35.25 -9.13
CA ALA A 584 -11.34 35.09 -9.46
C ALA A 584 -10.96 35.79 -10.78
N PRO A 585 -11.73 35.68 -11.89
CA PRO A 585 -11.50 36.48 -13.09
C PRO A 585 -11.55 37.99 -12.86
N LEU A 586 -12.53 38.49 -12.10
CA LEU A 586 -12.65 39.92 -11.79
C LEU A 586 -11.48 40.43 -10.94
N LEU A 587 -11.11 39.68 -9.90
CA LEU A 587 -9.95 40.00 -9.05
C LEU A 587 -8.65 39.96 -9.87
N SER A 588 -8.49 38.95 -10.73
CA SER A 588 -7.34 38.83 -11.63
C SER A 588 -7.20 40.04 -12.56
N TYR A 589 -8.32 40.43 -13.20
CA TYR A 589 -8.39 41.63 -14.04
C TYR A 589 -8.09 42.92 -13.25
N GLY A 590 -8.67 43.06 -12.06
CA GLY A 590 -8.48 44.21 -11.17
C GLY A 590 -7.04 44.37 -10.70
N VAL A 591 -6.41 43.28 -10.26
CA VAL A 591 -4.99 43.25 -9.86
C VAL A 591 -4.09 43.67 -11.02
N VAL A 592 -4.29 43.10 -12.22
CA VAL A 592 -3.50 43.48 -13.40
C VAL A 592 -3.70 44.96 -13.76
N LYS A 593 -4.96 45.43 -13.76
CA LYS A 593 -5.27 46.84 -14.04
C LYS A 593 -4.62 47.79 -13.02
N ALA A 594 -4.66 47.45 -11.74
CA ALA A 594 -4.02 48.23 -10.67
C ALA A 594 -2.49 48.27 -10.84
N LEU A 595 -1.84 47.12 -11.07
CA LEU A 595 -0.39 47.04 -11.29
C LEU A 595 0.07 47.91 -12.48
N ILE A 596 -0.74 47.96 -13.55
CA ILE A 596 -0.50 48.83 -14.72
C ILE A 596 -0.71 50.31 -14.33
N ALA A 597 -1.80 50.64 -13.65
CA ALA A 597 -2.13 52.02 -13.26
C ALA A 597 -1.07 52.63 -12.32
N PHE A 598 -0.58 51.87 -11.35
CA PHE A 598 0.47 52.30 -10.42
C PHE A 598 1.89 52.28 -11.03
N LYS A 599 2.03 51.91 -12.31
CA LYS A 599 3.32 51.85 -13.03
C LYS A 599 4.41 51.04 -12.30
N ILE A 600 4.02 49.99 -11.57
CA ILE A 600 4.96 49.18 -10.80
C ILE A 600 5.88 48.42 -11.77
N LYS A 601 7.20 48.52 -11.55
CA LYS A 601 8.18 47.86 -12.42
C LYS A 601 8.09 46.34 -12.29
N SER A 602 7.99 45.64 -13.42
CA SER A 602 7.78 44.18 -13.43
C SER A 602 8.86 43.35 -12.73
N TRP A 603 10.10 43.83 -12.66
CA TRP A 603 11.17 43.15 -11.91
C TRP A 603 10.93 43.19 -10.38
N MET A 604 10.34 44.26 -9.85
CA MET A 604 9.98 44.37 -8.43
C MET A 604 8.87 43.38 -8.08
N ILE A 605 7.89 43.22 -8.98
CA ILE A 605 6.82 42.23 -8.85
C ILE A 605 7.40 40.80 -8.88
N GLY A 606 8.32 40.53 -9.81
CA GLY A 606 9.02 39.25 -9.88
C GLY A 606 9.79 38.95 -8.59
N LEU A 607 10.50 39.93 -8.04
CA LEU A 607 11.21 39.80 -6.77
C LEU A 607 10.25 39.52 -5.60
N PHE A 608 9.12 40.24 -5.53
CA PHE A 608 8.10 40.02 -4.51
C PHE A 608 7.47 38.62 -4.60
N LEU A 609 7.19 38.13 -5.80
CA LEU A 609 6.71 36.75 -6.02
C LEU A 609 7.73 35.70 -5.55
N ILE A 610 9.02 35.92 -5.81
CA ILE A 610 10.09 35.01 -5.37
C ILE A 610 10.20 35.03 -3.85
N ILE A 611 10.29 36.22 -3.24
CA ILE A 611 10.38 36.38 -1.78
C ILE A 611 9.14 35.77 -1.11
N GLY A 612 7.95 36.10 -1.59
CA GLY A 612 6.69 35.54 -1.09
C GLY A 612 6.62 34.02 -1.25
N GLY A 613 7.11 33.49 -2.36
CA GLY A 613 7.23 32.05 -2.59
C GLY A 613 8.17 31.37 -1.59
N VAL A 614 9.37 31.93 -1.37
CA VAL A 614 10.35 31.42 -0.40
C VAL A 614 9.82 31.48 1.03
N LEU A 615 9.17 32.59 1.41
CA LEU A 615 8.55 32.75 2.73
C LEU A 615 7.40 31.76 2.92
N ALA A 616 6.53 31.57 1.91
CA ALA A 616 5.45 30.59 1.98
C ALA A 616 5.97 29.16 2.13
N ILE A 617 7.08 28.82 1.44
CA ILE A 617 7.74 27.52 1.58
C ILE A 617 8.27 27.33 3.00
N ARG A 618 8.94 28.34 3.56
CA ARG A 618 9.61 28.28 4.86
C ARG A 618 8.66 28.33 6.06
N GLN A 619 7.64 29.19 6.03
CA GLN A 619 6.82 29.48 7.21
C GLN A 619 5.70 28.47 7.42
N ASN A 620 5.21 27.82 6.35
CA ASN A 620 3.95 27.08 6.41
C ASN A 620 4.10 25.57 6.23
N ASN A 621 5.33 25.06 6.31
CA ASN A 621 5.73 23.70 5.90
C ASN A 621 5.07 23.32 4.57
N TYR A 622 5.02 24.27 3.64
CA TYR A 622 4.26 24.10 2.40
C TYR A 622 4.79 22.90 1.61
N PHE A 623 6.10 22.69 1.61
CA PHE A 623 6.72 21.53 0.95
C PHE A 623 6.29 20.21 1.60
N GLU A 624 6.22 20.10 2.92
CA GLU A 624 5.75 18.89 3.61
C GLU A 624 4.26 18.64 3.35
N LYS A 625 3.43 19.69 3.40
CA LYS A 625 1.99 19.61 3.07
C LYS A 625 1.73 19.28 1.60
N LEU A 626 2.59 19.77 0.71
CA LEU A 626 2.56 19.43 -0.71
C LEU A 626 2.92 17.95 -0.88
N LEU A 627 4.02 17.52 -0.27
CA LEU A 627 4.52 16.16 -0.36
C LEU A 627 3.52 15.15 0.23
N SER A 628 2.86 15.48 1.35
CA SER A 628 1.83 14.61 1.96
C SER A 628 0.61 14.40 1.06
N ARG A 629 0.25 15.37 0.20
CA ARG A 629 -0.80 15.20 -0.82
C ARG A 629 -0.40 14.25 -1.94
N PHE A 630 0.89 14.20 -2.28
CA PHE A 630 1.42 13.24 -3.25
C PHE A 630 1.65 11.86 -2.61
N GLN A 631 1.98 11.82 -1.33
CA GLN A 631 2.19 10.57 -0.59
C GLN A 631 0.89 9.92 -0.12
N SER A 632 -0.21 10.69 0.00
CA SER A 632 -1.49 10.27 0.58
C SER A 632 -1.33 9.68 1.98
N THR A 633 -0.65 10.42 2.86
CA THR A 633 -0.42 10.03 4.26
C THR A 633 -1.50 10.52 5.22
N ASN A 634 -2.56 11.16 4.71
CA ASN A 634 -3.57 11.80 5.54
C ASN A 634 -4.80 10.89 5.71
N GLN A 635 -4.79 10.10 6.78
CA GLN A 635 -5.83 9.12 7.08
C GLN A 635 -7.08 9.78 7.69
N SER A 636 -8.25 9.45 7.14
CA SER A 636 -9.54 9.85 7.72
C SER A 636 -10.07 8.75 8.63
N ILE A 637 -10.26 9.05 9.91
CA ILE A 637 -10.83 8.11 10.89
C ILE A 637 -12.24 7.69 10.46
N SER A 638 -13.08 8.64 10.01
CA SER A 638 -14.42 8.36 9.52
C SER A 638 -14.41 7.41 8.31
N PHE A 639 -13.46 7.56 7.39
CA PHE A 639 -13.32 6.67 6.24
C PHE A 639 -12.91 5.26 6.66
N HIS A 640 -11.87 5.15 7.50
CA HIS A 640 -11.40 3.86 8.01
C HIS A 640 -12.44 3.16 8.88
N ALA A 641 -13.24 3.92 9.63
CA ALA A 641 -14.38 3.38 10.37
C ALA A 641 -15.38 2.70 9.43
N VAL A 642 -15.74 3.35 8.31
CA VAL A 642 -16.66 2.75 7.33
C VAL A 642 -16.04 1.51 6.67
N LEU A 643 -14.75 1.53 6.35
CA LEU A 643 -14.05 0.33 5.85
C LEU A 643 -14.06 -0.80 6.87
N GLN A 644 -13.87 -0.51 8.15
CA GLN A 644 -13.95 -1.49 9.21
C GLN A 644 -15.37 -2.04 9.36
N PHE A 645 -16.40 -1.18 9.28
CA PHE A 645 -17.80 -1.63 9.29
C PHE A 645 -18.05 -2.60 8.13
N ASN A 646 -17.64 -2.25 6.91
CA ASN A 646 -17.79 -3.13 5.75
C ASN A 646 -17.09 -4.48 5.98
N ASN A 647 -15.82 -4.46 6.39
CA ASN A 647 -15.02 -5.67 6.60
C ASN A 647 -15.63 -6.58 7.68
N TYR A 648 -16.23 -6.02 8.72
CA TYR A 648 -16.92 -6.77 9.77
C TYR A 648 -18.20 -7.40 9.24
N PHE A 649 -19.09 -6.60 8.63
CA PHE A 649 -20.41 -7.05 8.18
C PHE A 649 -20.36 -7.89 6.89
N ASP A 650 -19.26 -7.87 6.13
CA ASP A 650 -19.05 -8.82 5.03
C ASP A 650 -18.86 -10.26 5.52
N LYS A 651 -18.41 -10.45 6.77
CA LYS A 651 -18.18 -11.76 7.37
C LYS A 651 -19.41 -12.32 8.09
N THR A 652 -20.41 -11.47 8.38
CA THR A 652 -21.61 -11.88 9.10
C THR A 652 -22.65 -12.47 8.14
N GLU A 653 -23.12 -13.69 8.41
CA GLU A 653 -24.13 -14.38 7.59
C GLU A 653 -25.56 -13.80 7.72
N LEU A 654 -25.77 -12.88 8.67
CA LEU A 654 -27.08 -12.30 8.97
C LEU A 654 -27.39 -11.13 8.04
N ASP A 655 -28.48 -11.23 7.28
CA ASP A 655 -29.08 -10.11 6.58
C ASP A 655 -29.83 -9.19 7.58
N ASN A 656 -29.74 -7.87 7.40
CA ASN A 656 -30.36 -6.81 8.24
C ASN A 656 -29.68 -6.47 9.59
N ASN A 657 -28.37 -6.25 9.59
CA ASN A 657 -27.66 -5.72 10.76
C ASN A 657 -27.93 -4.22 10.95
N TYR A 658 -28.10 -3.76 12.19
CA TYR A 658 -28.19 -2.34 12.52
C TYR A 658 -26.95 -1.87 13.28
N LEU A 659 -26.39 -0.72 12.86
CA LEU A 659 -25.21 -0.10 13.44
C LEU A 659 -25.54 1.32 13.94
N ILE A 660 -25.53 1.49 15.25
CA ILE A 660 -25.60 2.79 15.92
C ILE A 660 -24.26 3.51 15.73
N THR A 661 -24.29 4.73 15.18
CA THR A 661 -23.08 5.52 14.94
C THR A 661 -23.34 7.02 15.03
N PHE A 662 -22.31 7.77 15.45
CA PHE A 662 -22.30 9.22 15.40
C PHE A 662 -21.88 9.76 14.01
N LEU A 663 -21.33 8.90 13.15
CA LEU A 663 -20.91 9.31 11.82
C LEU A 663 -22.10 9.82 10.98
N ASN A 664 -21.80 10.76 10.08
CA ASN A 664 -22.79 11.29 9.15
C ASN A 664 -23.38 10.14 8.29
N PRO A 665 -24.70 9.92 8.30
CA PRO A 665 -25.32 8.78 7.63
C PRO A 665 -25.04 8.78 6.13
N TYR A 666 -25.11 9.94 5.48
CA TYR A 666 -24.81 10.07 4.05
C TYR A 666 -23.33 9.85 3.73
N TYR A 667 -22.43 10.12 4.68
CA TYR A 667 -21.01 9.80 4.52
C TYR A 667 -20.78 8.29 4.58
N VAL A 668 -21.40 7.59 5.52
CA VAL A 668 -21.34 6.12 5.62
C VAL A 668 -21.87 5.49 4.33
N ASP A 669 -23.00 5.98 3.84
CA ASP A 669 -23.65 5.52 2.61
C ASP A 669 -22.78 5.74 1.35
N LEU A 670 -21.82 6.68 1.37
CA LEU A 670 -20.92 6.84 0.22
C LEU A 670 -20.01 5.63 0.02
N TYR A 671 -19.63 4.96 1.11
CA TYR A 671 -18.58 3.94 1.12
C TYR A 671 -19.06 2.58 1.65
N THR A 672 -20.34 2.44 2.01
CA THR A 672 -20.91 1.19 2.53
C THR A 672 -20.98 0.06 1.49
N ASN A 673 -20.83 -1.18 1.94
CA ASN A 673 -21.14 -2.41 1.20
C ASN A 673 -22.64 -2.78 1.21
N ARG A 674 -23.48 -1.98 1.88
CA ARG A 674 -24.94 -2.19 2.05
C ARG A 674 -25.32 -3.44 2.87
N LYS A 675 -24.43 -3.96 3.72
CA LYS A 675 -24.70 -5.11 4.61
C LYS A 675 -25.24 -4.72 6.00
N TYR A 676 -25.39 -3.43 6.26
CA TYR A 676 -25.88 -2.89 7.53
C TYR A 676 -26.64 -1.57 7.33
N HIS A 677 -27.57 -1.29 8.23
CA HIS A 677 -28.33 -0.03 8.31
C HIS A 677 -27.78 0.82 9.45
N THR A 678 -27.65 2.14 9.25
CA THR A 678 -27.14 3.02 10.32
C THR A 678 -28.27 3.66 11.13
N LEU A 679 -28.10 3.67 12.45
CA LEU A 679 -28.97 4.35 13.41
C LEU A 679 -28.20 5.48 14.13
N PRO A 680 -28.88 6.56 14.56
CA PRO A 680 -28.20 7.71 15.13
C PRO A 680 -27.78 7.47 16.59
N LEU A 681 -26.55 7.76 17.01
CA LEU A 681 -26.15 7.57 18.41
C LEU A 681 -26.78 8.58 19.40
N SER A 682 -26.84 9.85 19.01
CA SER A 682 -27.22 10.97 19.86
C SER A 682 -28.41 11.75 19.30
N PRO A 683 -29.35 12.23 20.15
CA PRO A 683 -30.45 13.09 19.70
C PRO A 683 -29.99 14.47 19.20
N THR A 684 -28.78 14.90 19.55
CA THR A 684 -28.23 16.20 19.13
C THR A 684 -27.34 16.10 17.88
N GLN A 685 -27.16 14.90 17.32
CA GLN A 685 -26.31 14.72 16.16
C GLN A 685 -26.94 15.24 14.86
N ARG A 686 -26.12 15.34 13.81
CA ARG A 686 -26.56 15.89 12.53
C ARG A 686 -27.73 15.08 11.92
N TYR A 687 -28.65 15.80 11.28
CA TYR A 687 -29.85 15.26 10.64
C TYR A 687 -30.92 14.71 11.60
N MET A 688 -30.88 15.11 12.88
CA MET A 688 -31.96 14.87 13.84
C MET A 688 -33.09 15.93 13.79
N ASP A 689 -32.98 16.93 12.91
CA ASP A 689 -34.01 17.95 12.66
C ASP A 689 -35.22 17.41 11.88
N GLN A 690 -34.97 16.47 10.96
CA GLN A 690 -36.00 15.73 10.21
C GLN A 690 -35.59 14.24 10.16
N PRO A 691 -35.68 13.54 11.31
CA PRO A 691 -35.09 12.21 11.46
C PRO A 691 -35.75 11.19 10.53
N LEU A 692 -37.07 11.27 10.32
CA LEU A 692 -37.80 10.40 9.39
C LEU A 692 -37.23 10.44 7.96
N LEU A 693 -36.77 11.62 7.50
CA LEU A 693 -36.25 11.80 6.14
C LEU A 693 -34.76 11.49 5.99
N SER A 694 -34.05 11.23 7.11
CA SER A 694 -32.59 11.04 7.09
C SER A 694 -32.13 9.73 7.74
N TRP A 695 -32.89 9.20 8.70
CA TRP A 695 -32.53 8.05 9.52
C TRP A 695 -33.56 6.92 9.49
N GLY A 696 -34.72 7.10 8.85
CA GLY A 696 -35.71 6.05 8.75
C GLY A 696 -36.93 6.23 9.62
N SER A 697 -37.98 5.45 9.33
CA SER A 697 -39.24 5.43 10.08
C SER A 697 -39.10 4.86 11.48
N LEU A 698 -38.02 4.12 11.75
CA LEU A 698 -37.71 3.60 13.09
C LEU A 698 -37.41 4.72 14.09
N ILE A 699 -37.01 5.91 13.62
CA ILE A 699 -36.66 7.05 14.48
C ILE A 699 -37.87 7.97 14.66
N ASN A 700 -38.93 7.43 15.27
CA ASN A 700 -40.14 8.17 15.64
C ASN A 700 -40.35 8.30 17.15
N GLN A 701 -39.45 7.71 17.95
CA GLN A 701 -39.49 7.62 19.41
C GLN A 701 -38.10 7.91 19.99
N PRO A 702 -37.96 8.11 21.32
CA PRO A 702 -36.66 8.26 21.96
C PRO A 702 -35.71 7.10 21.62
N LEU A 703 -34.46 7.42 21.29
CA LEU A 703 -33.48 6.46 20.77
C LEU A 703 -33.30 5.18 21.61
N PRO A 704 -33.22 5.25 22.97
CA PRO A 704 -33.16 4.04 23.78
C PRO A 704 -34.33 3.08 23.59
N GLN A 705 -35.54 3.62 23.39
CA GLN A 705 -36.73 2.82 23.18
C GLN A 705 -36.65 2.08 21.84
N VAL A 706 -36.19 2.76 20.79
CA VAL A 706 -35.95 2.15 19.48
C VAL A 706 -34.97 0.97 19.59
N TYR A 707 -33.89 1.12 20.35
CA TYR A 707 -32.90 0.05 20.54
C TYR A 707 -33.45 -1.13 21.34
N GLY A 708 -34.18 -0.84 22.42
CA GLY A 708 -34.86 -1.88 23.21
C GLY A 708 -35.85 -2.68 22.38
N ASP A 709 -36.64 -2.01 21.55
CA ASP A 709 -37.61 -2.63 20.66
C ASP A 709 -36.94 -3.54 19.61
N LEU A 710 -35.84 -3.08 18.99
CA LEU A 710 -35.09 -3.91 18.03
C LEU A 710 -34.49 -5.16 18.70
N LEU A 711 -33.91 -5.01 19.90
CA LEU A 711 -33.36 -6.12 20.66
C LEU A 711 -34.46 -7.12 21.10
N SER A 712 -35.66 -6.63 21.44
CA SER A 712 -36.80 -7.48 21.80
C SER A 712 -37.27 -8.38 20.64
N ARG A 713 -37.05 -7.93 19.39
CA ARG A 713 -37.35 -8.67 18.17
C ARG A 713 -36.20 -9.56 17.70
N SER A 714 -35.17 -9.73 18.55
CA SER A 714 -33.96 -10.50 18.24
C SER A 714 -33.19 -9.99 17.01
N VAL A 715 -33.30 -8.69 16.70
CA VAL A 715 -32.56 -8.07 15.60
C VAL A 715 -31.11 -7.77 16.05
N PRO A 716 -30.08 -8.17 15.28
CA PRO A 716 -28.70 -7.86 15.60
C PRO A 716 -28.44 -6.35 15.61
N LEU A 717 -28.00 -5.84 16.76
CA LEU A 717 -27.72 -4.43 16.98
C LEU A 717 -26.27 -4.24 17.42
N TYR A 718 -25.61 -3.29 16.79
CA TYR A 718 -24.22 -2.94 17.02
C TYR A 718 -24.08 -1.44 17.25
N VAL A 719 -23.00 -1.02 17.90
CA VAL A 719 -22.63 0.39 18.08
C VAL A 719 -21.14 0.56 17.79
N SER A 720 -20.79 1.68 17.16
CA SER A 720 -19.39 2.07 16.99
C SER A 720 -19.03 3.30 17.81
N ASN A 721 -17.79 3.32 18.32
CA ASN A 721 -17.19 4.47 18.98
C ASN A 721 -16.50 5.45 18.00
N ALA A 722 -16.73 5.30 16.69
CA ALA A 722 -16.24 6.22 15.67
C ALA A 722 -16.80 7.64 15.86
N GLY A 723 -15.91 8.62 15.94
CA GLY A 723 -16.26 10.05 16.05
C GLY A 723 -16.53 10.55 17.48
N LEU A 724 -16.42 9.70 18.51
CA LEU A 724 -16.68 10.10 19.90
C LEU A 724 -15.63 11.07 20.47
N SER A 725 -14.37 10.89 20.11
CA SER A 725 -13.25 11.70 20.64
C SER A 725 -13.33 13.18 20.24
N SER A 726 -14.07 13.49 19.17
CA SER A 726 -14.23 14.85 18.65
C SER A 726 -15.43 15.60 19.22
N ASP A 727 -16.34 14.94 19.92
CA ASP A 727 -17.62 15.53 20.35
C ASP A 727 -18.06 15.04 21.74
N SER A 728 -18.17 15.99 22.69
CA SER A 728 -18.52 15.68 24.07
C SER A 728 -19.96 15.18 24.23
N ALA A 729 -20.91 15.63 23.39
CA ALA A 729 -22.28 15.17 23.41
C ALA A 729 -22.39 13.75 22.83
N ALA A 730 -21.61 13.43 21.80
CA ALA A 730 -21.51 12.07 21.28
C ALA A 730 -20.97 11.11 22.35
N ASN A 731 -19.89 11.51 23.05
CA ASN A 731 -19.33 10.70 24.12
C ASN A 731 -20.35 10.52 25.27
N ALA A 732 -21.07 11.56 25.67
CA ALA A 732 -22.12 11.46 26.69
C ALA A 732 -23.23 10.47 26.29
N ALA A 733 -23.73 10.55 25.05
CA ALA A 733 -24.73 9.62 24.53
C ALA A 733 -24.23 8.17 24.49
N PHE A 734 -22.95 7.96 24.15
CA PHE A 734 -22.32 6.64 24.21
C PHE A 734 -22.24 6.10 25.64
N GLN A 735 -21.90 6.93 26.62
CA GLN A 735 -21.88 6.52 28.03
C GLN A 735 -23.29 6.20 28.55
N ASP A 736 -24.30 6.96 28.13
CA ASP A 736 -25.69 6.66 28.48
C ASP A 736 -26.18 5.34 27.86
N LEU A 737 -25.80 5.06 26.61
CA LEU A 737 -26.04 3.76 25.98
C LEU A 737 -25.35 2.62 26.76
N LYS A 738 -24.08 2.83 27.15
CA LYS A 738 -23.32 1.89 27.99
C LYS A 738 -23.99 1.65 29.33
N ARG A 739 -24.66 2.63 29.94
CA ARG A 739 -25.39 2.45 31.21
C ARG A 739 -26.65 1.59 31.02
N GLN A 740 -27.40 1.84 29.95
CA GLN A 740 -28.72 1.23 29.72
C GLN A 740 -28.66 -0.17 29.10
N PHE A 741 -27.62 -0.47 28.32
CA PHE A 741 -27.46 -1.75 27.63
C PHE A 741 -26.17 -2.44 28.05
N PHE A 742 -26.05 -3.73 27.73
CA PHE A 742 -24.80 -4.46 27.88
C PHE A 742 -24.06 -4.48 26.53
N LEU A 743 -22.85 -3.93 26.49
CA LEU A 743 -22.05 -3.86 25.26
C LEU A 743 -20.96 -4.93 25.26
N GLN A 744 -20.60 -5.42 24.07
CA GLN A 744 -19.53 -6.39 23.89
C GLN A 744 -18.72 -6.08 22.63
N TYR A 745 -17.45 -5.71 22.78
CA TYR A 745 -16.50 -5.56 21.68
C TYR A 745 -16.46 -6.79 20.79
N GLN A 746 -16.53 -6.53 19.49
CA GLN A 746 -16.41 -7.49 18.40
C GLN A 746 -15.14 -7.23 17.59
N GLU A 747 -14.77 -5.95 17.42
CA GLU A 747 -13.57 -5.53 16.70
C GLU A 747 -13.08 -4.18 17.26
N LEU A 748 -11.76 -3.97 17.39
CA LEU A 748 -11.21 -2.78 18.04
C LEU A 748 -10.78 -1.65 17.10
N GLY A 749 -10.55 -1.90 15.80
CA GLY A 749 -9.63 -1.13 14.92
C GLY A 749 -9.67 0.43 14.86
N CYS A 750 -8.89 0.98 13.92
CA CYS A 750 -8.44 2.40 13.93
C CYS A 750 -7.79 2.84 15.26
N GLN A 751 -6.86 2.04 15.82
CA GLN A 751 -6.26 2.34 17.12
C GLN A 751 -7.31 2.59 18.24
N GLU A 752 -8.36 1.75 18.28
CA GLU A 752 -9.48 1.83 19.24
C GLU A 752 -10.48 2.96 18.98
N GLN A 753 -10.32 3.74 17.91
CA GLN A 753 -11.19 4.88 17.61
C GLN A 753 -12.36 4.55 16.70
N CYS A 754 -12.46 3.33 16.18
CA CYS A 754 -13.59 2.91 15.34
C CYS A 754 -14.02 1.47 15.64
N ALA A 755 -13.87 1.05 16.90
CA ALA A 755 -14.33 -0.23 17.41
C ALA A 755 -15.82 -0.46 17.14
N ILE A 756 -16.18 -1.74 16.99
CA ILE A 756 -17.54 -2.22 16.82
C ILE A 756 -17.89 -3.06 18.05
N LEU A 757 -19.00 -2.72 18.69
CA LEU A 757 -19.53 -3.41 19.86
C LEU A 757 -20.92 -3.93 19.55
N LYS A 758 -21.21 -5.18 19.91
CA LYS A 758 -22.57 -5.73 19.90
C LYS A 758 -23.34 -5.16 21.10
N VAL A 759 -24.58 -4.77 20.86
CA VAL A 759 -25.51 -4.29 21.88
C VAL A 759 -26.41 -5.45 22.29
N ASN A 760 -26.51 -5.71 23.59
CA ASN A 760 -27.37 -6.75 24.16
C ASN A 760 -28.26 -6.14 25.25
N HIS A 761 -29.34 -6.85 25.61
CA HIS A 761 -30.17 -6.51 26.77
C HIS A 761 -29.32 -6.37 28.03
N ALA A 762 -29.71 -5.45 28.92
CA ALA A 762 -29.08 -5.33 30.23
C ALA A 762 -29.38 -6.60 31.05
N VAL A 763 -28.41 -7.49 31.13
CA VAL A 763 -28.43 -8.65 32.02
C VAL A 763 -27.45 -8.37 33.15
N LYS A 764 -27.82 -8.71 34.40
CA LYS A 764 -26.89 -8.67 35.52
C LYS A 764 -25.73 -9.61 35.18
N PRO A 765 -24.46 -9.15 35.18
CA PRO A 765 -23.36 -10.02 34.85
C PRO A 765 -23.34 -11.25 35.78
N ILE A 766 -23.18 -12.43 35.20
CA ILE A 766 -23.01 -13.68 35.94
C ILE A 766 -21.52 -13.99 35.91
N SER A 767 -20.95 -14.28 37.08
CA SER A 767 -19.56 -14.69 37.20
C SER A 767 -19.33 -15.99 36.44
N SER A 768 -18.30 -16.02 35.59
CA SER A 768 -17.97 -17.24 34.86
C SER A 768 -17.27 -18.24 35.79
N ASN A 769 -17.38 -19.53 35.48
CA ASN A 769 -16.62 -20.53 36.23
C ASN A 769 -15.14 -20.40 35.88
N PRO A 770 -14.23 -20.33 36.89
CA PRO A 770 -12.82 -20.24 36.61
C PRO A 770 -12.31 -21.50 35.91
N PRO A 771 -11.20 -21.42 35.14
CA PRO A 771 -10.61 -22.57 34.48
C PRO A 771 -9.97 -23.54 35.50
N LEU A 772 -10.78 -24.44 36.03
CA LEU A 772 -10.38 -25.42 37.02
C LEU A 772 -9.69 -26.64 36.39
N ILE A 773 -8.71 -27.19 37.10
CA ILE A 773 -8.14 -28.50 36.80
C ILE A 773 -9.19 -29.59 37.09
N ALA A 774 -9.29 -30.58 36.20
CA ALA A 774 -10.39 -31.55 36.17
C ALA A 774 -10.63 -32.27 37.52
N GLN A 775 -11.90 -32.47 37.86
CA GLN A 775 -12.48 -33.07 39.11
C GLN A 775 -12.70 -32.13 40.31
N GLN A 776 -12.21 -30.89 40.28
CA GLN A 776 -12.40 -29.94 41.37
C GLN A 776 -13.54 -28.94 41.09
N THR A 777 -14.22 -28.47 42.14
CA THR A 777 -15.26 -27.43 42.03
C THR A 777 -15.03 -26.33 43.08
N VAL A 778 -15.04 -25.07 42.66
CA VAL A 778 -15.15 -23.90 43.55
C VAL A 778 -16.48 -23.23 43.30
N ASP A 779 -17.31 -23.10 44.34
CA ASP A 779 -18.47 -22.21 44.28
C ASP A 779 -18.06 -20.81 44.75
N LEU A 780 -17.74 -19.94 43.79
CA LEU A 780 -17.35 -18.56 44.06
C LEU A 780 -18.45 -17.75 44.79
N ASN A 781 -19.71 -18.18 44.69
CA ASN A 781 -20.84 -17.52 45.36
C ASN A 781 -21.00 -17.97 46.83
N ARG A 782 -20.20 -18.95 47.29
CA ARG A 782 -20.23 -19.49 48.65
C ARG A 782 -18.91 -19.32 49.40
N LEU A 783 -18.02 -18.46 48.91
CA LEU A 783 -16.82 -18.10 49.64
C LEU A 783 -17.20 -17.40 50.96
N PRO A 784 -16.50 -17.69 52.07
CA PRO A 784 -16.74 -17.02 53.35
C PRO A 784 -16.42 -15.53 53.26
N GLU A 785 -16.99 -14.71 54.17
CA GLU A 785 -16.78 -13.25 54.20
C GLU A 785 -15.30 -12.83 54.39
N ALA A 786 -14.47 -13.75 54.88
CA ALA A 786 -13.02 -13.64 54.87
C ALA A 786 -12.44 -14.95 54.34
N TYR A 787 -11.59 -14.84 53.32
CA TYR A 787 -10.94 -15.98 52.66
C TYR A 787 -9.53 -15.60 52.19
N SER A 788 -8.71 -16.60 51.93
CA SER A 788 -7.39 -16.41 51.33
C SER A 788 -7.17 -17.34 50.14
N PHE A 789 -6.38 -16.88 49.19
CA PHE A 789 -5.95 -17.68 48.05
C PHE A 789 -4.46 -17.45 47.78
N ALA A 790 -3.82 -18.43 47.16
CA ALA A 790 -2.43 -18.35 46.75
C ALA A 790 -2.31 -18.22 45.24
N VAL A 791 -1.39 -17.40 44.75
CA VAL A 791 -0.96 -17.36 43.35
C VAL A 791 0.46 -17.92 43.27
N ILE A 792 0.59 -19.00 42.50
CA ILE A 792 1.80 -19.78 42.34
C ILE A 792 2.26 -19.58 40.90
N ASN A 793 3.45 -19.01 40.73
CA ASN A 793 4.07 -18.91 39.42
C ASN A 793 5.26 -19.88 39.32
N ASN A 794 5.24 -20.77 38.32
CA ASN A 794 6.40 -21.58 37.98
C ASN A 794 7.13 -21.05 36.75
N TYR A 795 8.45 -20.83 36.88
CA TYR A 795 9.28 -20.39 35.77
C TYR A 795 10.22 -21.52 35.31
N TYR A 796 10.12 -21.91 34.04
CA TYR A 796 10.98 -22.91 33.41
C TYR A 796 11.86 -22.25 32.33
N ARG A 797 13.16 -22.63 32.27
CA ARG A 797 14.05 -22.18 31.19
C ARG A 797 14.85 -23.36 30.63
N PRO A 798 14.67 -23.75 29.35
CA PRO A 798 15.44 -24.84 28.76
C PRO A 798 16.93 -24.46 28.70
N GLN A 799 17.80 -25.36 29.16
CA GLN A 799 19.22 -25.09 29.48
C GLN A 799 20.13 -24.72 28.28
N ASN A 800 19.63 -24.59 27.05
CA ASN A 800 20.47 -24.71 25.84
C ASN A 800 20.62 -23.46 24.94
N ARG A 801 20.53 -22.21 25.43
CA ARG A 801 20.80 -21.07 24.53
C ARG A 801 21.79 -19.97 24.91
N LEU A 802 22.23 -19.75 26.15
CA LEU A 802 23.04 -18.54 26.42
C LEU A 802 24.02 -18.63 27.62
N LEU A 803 24.70 -19.76 27.87
CA LEU A 803 25.75 -19.78 28.89
C LEU A 803 27.07 -20.33 28.33
N SER A 804 28.16 -19.64 28.68
CA SER A 804 29.53 -20.01 28.32
C SER A 804 29.90 -21.38 28.88
N PRO A 805 30.86 -22.11 28.27
CA PRO A 805 31.19 -23.49 28.63
C PRO A 805 31.61 -23.70 30.09
N GLU A 806 32.02 -22.64 30.79
CA GLU A 806 32.58 -22.66 32.15
C GLU A 806 31.50 -22.69 33.26
N LEU A 807 30.25 -22.31 32.98
CA LEU A 807 29.14 -22.36 33.95
C LEU A 807 28.36 -23.70 33.95
N ASN A 808 28.81 -24.69 33.17
CA ASN A 808 28.16 -26.01 33.06
C ASN A 808 28.35 -26.94 34.28
N SER A 809 29.03 -26.50 35.34
CA SER A 809 29.40 -27.34 36.49
C SER A 809 28.42 -27.29 37.67
N ILE A 810 27.41 -26.42 37.66
CA ILE A 810 26.32 -26.42 38.66
C ILE A 810 25.02 -26.76 37.91
N LYS A 811 24.84 -28.06 37.67
CA LYS A 811 23.63 -28.61 37.04
C LYS A 811 22.62 -29.00 38.13
N LEU A 812 21.58 -28.20 38.33
CA LEU A 812 20.33 -28.71 38.87
C LEU A 812 19.35 -28.87 37.70
N PRO A 813 18.94 -30.11 37.34
CA PRO A 813 17.83 -30.29 36.42
C PRO A 813 16.55 -29.81 37.12
N TYR A 814 15.75 -28.98 36.44
CA TYR A 814 14.35 -28.80 36.84
C TYR A 814 13.69 -30.17 36.74
N LEU A 815 13.29 -30.73 37.88
CA LEU A 815 12.55 -31.99 37.92
C LEU A 815 11.11 -31.63 38.28
N THR A 816 10.16 -31.92 37.38
CA THR A 816 8.72 -31.75 37.64
C THR A 816 8.29 -32.36 38.99
N SER A 817 8.98 -33.41 39.47
CA SER A 817 8.78 -34.00 40.80
C SER A 817 9.09 -33.05 41.98
N ASN A 818 10.09 -32.17 41.88
CA ASN A 818 10.42 -31.20 42.92
C ASN A 818 9.35 -30.10 43.03
N PHE A 819 8.90 -29.60 41.87
CA PHE A 819 7.79 -28.66 41.80
C PHE A 819 6.50 -29.27 42.40
N VAL A 820 6.21 -30.53 42.05
CA VAL A 820 5.10 -31.31 42.63
C VAL A 820 5.20 -31.44 44.16
N LEU A 821 6.38 -31.72 44.71
CA LEU A 821 6.59 -31.80 46.16
C LEU A 821 6.33 -30.47 46.87
N LYS A 822 6.78 -29.36 46.28
CA LYS A 822 6.53 -27.99 46.77
C LYS A 822 5.06 -27.61 46.70
N LEU A 823 4.39 -27.97 45.61
CA LEU A 823 2.94 -27.79 45.45
C LEU A 823 2.17 -28.56 46.53
N ASN A 824 2.58 -29.79 46.85
CA ASN A 824 1.97 -30.60 47.92
C ASN A 824 2.17 -29.98 49.33
N GLN A 825 3.28 -29.29 49.57
CA GLN A 825 3.46 -28.53 50.82
C GLN A 825 2.47 -27.36 50.92
N LEU A 826 2.24 -26.63 49.82
CA LEU A 826 1.27 -25.53 49.77
C LEU A 826 -0.17 -26.00 49.95
N GLN A 827 -0.51 -27.23 49.53
CA GLN A 827 -1.84 -27.80 49.74
C GLN A 827 -2.17 -28.07 51.21
N LYS A 828 -1.18 -28.08 52.11
CA LYS A 828 -1.41 -28.20 53.56
C LYS A 828 -1.85 -26.87 54.20
N ASN A 829 -1.72 -25.75 53.48
CA ASN A 829 -2.18 -24.44 53.93
C ASN A 829 -3.70 -24.30 53.69
N SER A 830 -4.40 -23.59 54.58
CA SER A 830 -5.86 -23.44 54.55
C SER A 830 -6.33 -22.36 53.55
N HIS A 831 -6.01 -22.50 52.26
CA HIS A 831 -6.52 -21.63 51.19
C HIS A 831 -7.83 -22.16 50.62
N GLN A 832 -8.76 -21.27 50.25
CA GLN A 832 -10.03 -21.64 49.63
C GLN A 832 -9.86 -22.06 48.16
N PHE A 833 -8.89 -21.48 47.47
CA PHE A 833 -8.45 -21.90 46.14
C PHE A 833 -7.00 -21.45 45.89
N GLN A 834 -6.38 -22.00 44.85
CA GLN A 834 -5.04 -21.62 44.40
C GLN A 834 -5.08 -21.29 42.91
N ILE A 835 -4.29 -20.31 42.46
CA ILE A 835 -4.12 -19.96 41.05
C ILE A 835 -2.71 -20.35 40.64
N LEU A 836 -2.60 -21.28 39.71
CA LEU A 836 -1.35 -21.74 39.14
C LEU A 836 -1.14 -21.09 37.77
N THR A 837 -0.02 -20.42 37.58
CA THR A 837 0.38 -19.79 36.32
C THR A 837 1.82 -20.17 35.97
N GLY A 838 2.15 -20.18 34.68
CA GLY A 838 3.52 -20.45 34.19
C GLY A 838 3.75 -21.84 33.63
N ASP A 839 5.02 -22.17 33.45
CA ASP A 839 5.46 -23.33 32.67
C ASP A 839 5.44 -24.62 33.49
N LEU A 840 4.67 -25.64 33.12
CA LEU A 840 4.52 -26.82 34.00
C LEU A 840 5.44 -28.01 33.66
N THR A 841 5.77 -28.21 32.39
CA THR A 841 6.61 -29.34 31.93
C THR A 841 7.59 -28.96 30.81
N GLU A 842 8.52 -29.86 30.44
CA GLU A 842 9.55 -29.62 29.41
C GLU A 842 9.12 -30.04 27.99
N SER A 843 8.13 -30.95 27.85
CA SER A 843 7.62 -31.45 26.56
C SER A 843 6.30 -32.23 26.72
N GLY A 844 5.52 -32.35 25.63
CA GLY A 844 4.20 -33.01 25.63
C GLY A 844 4.17 -34.51 26.01
N GLN A 845 5.31 -35.17 26.25
CA GLN A 845 5.33 -36.54 26.79
C GLN A 845 5.31 -36.60 28.34
N GLN A 846 5.72 -35.52 29.04
CA GLN A 846 5.67 -35.42 30.51
C GLN A 846 4.37 -34.80 31.04
N GLU A 847 3.58 -34.15 30.19
CA GLU A 847 2.26 -33.59 30.51
C GLU A 847 1.36 -34.64 31.17
N LYS A 848 1.30 -35.86 30.63
CA LYS A 848 0.39 -36.92 31.12
C LYS A 848 0.65 -37.34 32.58
N VAL A 849 1.91 -37.32 33.02
CA VAL A 849 2.28 -37.66 34.41
C VAL A 849 1.92 -36.52 35.36
N PHE A 850 2.12 -35.28 34.92
CA PHE A 850 1.74 -34.09 35.68
C PHE A 850 0.21 -33.94 35.76
N ASP A 851 -0.49 -34.22 34.67
CA ASP A 851 -1.95 -34.35 34.59
C ASP A 851 -2.49 -35.35 35.60
N ASP A 852 -1.92 -36.56 35.65
CA ASP A 852 -2.38 -37.61 36.56
C ASP A 852 -2.12 -37.25 38.02
N PHE A 853 -1.03 -36.53 38.32
CA PHE A 853 -0.79 -35.96 39.65
C PHE A 853 -1.84 -34.88 39.99
N LEU A 854 -2.04 -33.91 39.10
CA LEU A 854 -2.98 -32.81 39.30
C LEU A 854 -4.42 -33.29 39.47
N LYS A 855 -4.83 -34.33 38.71
CA LYS A 855 -6.18 -34.91 38.78
C LYS A 855 -6.41 -35.73 40.06
N ASN A 856 -5.38 -36.36 40.61
CA ASN A 856 -5.56 -37.36 41.69
C ASN A 856 -5.05 -36.93 43.07
N GLN A 857 -4.18 -35.92 43.17
CA GLN A 857 -3.51 -35.57 44.44
C GLN A 857 -3.73 -34.14 44.92
N VAL A 858 -4.42 -33.29 44.16
CA VAL A 858 -4.68 -31.90 44.57
C VAL A 858 -5.93 -31.83 45.45
N LEU A 859 -5.75 -31.47 46.73
CA LEU A 859 -6.86 -31.37 47.70
C LEU A 859 -7.58 -30.00 47.69
N THR A 860 -6.86 -28.93 47.34
CA THR A 860 -7.39 -27.57 47.28
C THR A 860 -7.81 -27.24 45.85
N PRO A 861 -8.97 -26.61 45.61
CA PRO A 861 -9.36 -26.25 44.26
C PRO A 861 -8.35 -25.33 43.55
N MET A 862 -7.94 -25.70 42.34
CA MET A 862 -6.85 -25.05 41.61
C MET A 862 -7.31 -24.53 40.25
N ILE A 863 -7.15 -23.23 40.07
CA ILE A 863 -7.41 -22.49 38.84
C ILE A 863 -6.11 -22.43 38.06
N TYR A 864 -6.13 -22.82 36.78
CA TYR A 864 -4.94 -22.85 35.95
C TYR A 864 -5.01 -21.80 34.85
N ASN A 865 -3.95 -20.98 34.74
CA ASN A 865 -3.72 -20.06 33.65
C ASN A 865 -2.55 -20.59 32.78
N PRO A 866 -2.83 -21.13 31.58
CA PRO A 866 -1.80 -21.73 30.73
C PRO A 866 -0.81 -20.69 30.18
N ASN A 867 0.36 -21.19 29.77
CA ASN A 867 1.30 -20.49 28.89
C ASN A 867 1.30 -21.16 27.50
N ASN A 868 1.84 -20.45 26.50
CA ASN A 868 1.91 -20.80 25.06
C ASN A 868 2.35 -22.24 24.73
N TYR A 869 2.98 -22.95 25.66
CA TYR A 869 3.53 -24.27 25.45
C TYR A 869 2.59 -25.43 25.81
N GLN A 870 1.55 -25.26 26.64
CA GLN A 870 0.87 -26.40 27.30
C GLN A 870 -0.62 -26.18 27.66
N PRO A 871 -1.58 -26.69 26.87
CA PRO A 871 -2.96 -26.80 27.33
C PRO A 871 -3.16 -28.09 28.16
N LEU A 872 -3.26 -27.95 29.48
CA LEU A 872 -3.64 -29.03 30.42
C LEU A 872 -5.10 -29.53 30.27
N THR A 873 -5.93 -28.81 29.51
CA THR A 873 -7.36 -29.13 29.35
C THR A 873 -7.73 -29.29 27.88
N THR A 874 -8.74 -30.12 27.59
CA THR A 874 -9.31 -30.28 26.25
C THR A 874 -9.98 -29.00 25.70
N GLN A 875 -10.07 -27.94 26.50
CA GLN A 875 -10.55 -26.62 26.06
C GLN A 875 -9.38 -25.81 25.47
N LYS A 876 -9.23 -25.93 24.15
CA LYS A 876 -8.22 -25.25 23.34
C LYS A 876 -8.39 -23.71 23.23
N ASP A 877 -9.30 -23.10 23.99
CA ASP A 877 -9.90 -21.80 23.67
C ASP A 877 -9.79 -20.70 24.76
N LEU A 878 -8.97 -20.86 25.80
CA LEU A 878 -8.89 -19.86 26.89
C LEU A 878 -7.71 -18.89 26.73
N ASN A 879 -7.93 -17.88 25.90
CA ASN A 879 -6.99 -16.80 25.59
C ASN A 879 -6.94 -15.68 26.68
N VAL A 880 -8.09 -15.31 27.25
CA VAL A 880 -8.26 -14.44 28.43
C VAL A 880 -9.51 -14.90 29.17
N ALA A 881 -9.42 -15.16 30.46
CA ALA A 881 -10.55 -15.56 31.31
C ALA A 881 -10.80 -14.52 32.40
N TYR A 882 -12.05 -14.40 32.86
CA TYR A 882 -12.35 -13.54 34.00
C TYR A 882 -13.48 -14.12 34.85
N PHE A 883 -13.41 -13.89 36.15
CA PHE A 883 -14.44 -14.27 37.12
C PHE A 883 -14.43 -13.25 38.26
N PHE A 884 -15.48 -13.22 39.06
CA PHE A 884 -15.62 -12.26 40.15
C PHE A 884 -16.45 -12.80 41.31
N THR A 885 -16.25 -12.18 42.47
CA THR A 885 -17.05 -12.32 43.69
C THR A 885 -17.86 -11.04 43.91
N ASP A 886 -18.43 -10.84 45.10
CA ASP A 886 -19.14 -9.61 45.43
C ASP A 886 -18.22 -8.37 45.53
N GLN A 887 -16.93 -8.54 45.87
CA GLN A 887 -15.99 -7.44 46.12
C GLN A 887 -14.71 -7.50 45.26
N GLU A 888 -14.43 -8.62 44.59
CA GLU A 888 -13.19 -8.84 43.85
C GLU A 888 -13.43 -9.27 42.41
N PHE A 889 -12.60 -8.79 41.50
CA PHE A 889 -12.63 -9.15 40.09
C PHE A 889 -11.28 -9.70 39.66
N TYR A 890 -11.30 -10.81 38.93
CA TYR A 890 -10.12 -11.55 38.53
C TYR A 890 -10.06 -11.64 37.00
N ILE A 891 -8.92 -11.31 36.42
CA ILE A 891 -8.64 -11.47 34.99
C ILE A 891 -7.37 -12.29 34.85
N LEU A 892 -7.48 -13.41 34.15
CA LEU A 892 -6.37 -14.28 33.79
C LEU A 892 -5.97 -14.00 32.34
N ILE A 893 -4.70 -13.70 32.12
CA ILE A 893 -4.15 -13.34 30.80
C ILE A 893 -3.06 -14.34 30.42
N GLU A 894 -3.13 -14.86 29.20
CA GLU A 894 -2.06 -15.58 28.55
C GLU A 894 -1.32 -14.64 27.59
N ALA A 895 -0.17 -14.10 28.01
CA ALA A 895 0.67 -13.23 27.18
C ALA A 895 1.79 -14.05 26.51
N ASP A 896 2.19 -13.66 25.30
CA ASP A 896 3.24 -14.40 24.59
C ASP A 896 4.65 -14.18 25.16
N GLU A 897 5.67 -14.86 24.61
CA GLU A 897 7.07 -14.71 25.03
C GLU A 897 7.60 -13.28 25.00
N ALA A 898 7.04 -12.44 24.12
CA ALA A 898 7.39 -11.03 23.97
C ALA A 898 6.48 -10.10 24.81
N SER A 899 5.66 -10.66 25.70
CA SER A 899 4.66 -9.95 26.50
C SER A 899 3.66 -9.17 25.62
N GLN A 900 3.16 -9.81 24.55
CA GLN A 900 2.18 -9.28 23.60
C GLN A 900 0.87 -10.09 23.62
N MET A 901 -0.23 -9.45 23.21
CA MET A 901 -1.55 -10.06 23.04
C MET A 901 -1.95 -10.05 21.56
N THR A 902 -2.60 -11.13 21.12
CA THR A 902 -3.35 -11.18 19.87
C THR A 902 -4.58 -10.25 19.92
N GLU A 903 -5.11 -9.87 18.76
CA GLU A 903 -6.33 -9.03 18.71
C GLU A 903 -7.54 -9.68 19.39
N SER A 904 -7.68 -11.01 19.30
CA SER A 904 -8.74 -11.75 19.99
C SER A 904 -8.61 -11.64 21.52
N GLN A 905 -7.38 -11.78 22.05
CA GLN A 905 -7.11 -11.60 23.48
C GLN A 905 -7.42 -10.18 23.95
N LYS A 906 -7.05 -9.15 23.18
CA LYS A 906 -7.40 -7.76 23.49
C LYS A 906 -8.91 -7.56 23.56
N ILE A 907 -9.66 -8.10 22.61
CA ILE A 907 -11.14 -8.02 22.61
C ILE A 907 -11.72 -8.66 23.88
N GLN A 908 -11.24 -9.85 24.26
CA GLN A 908 -11.70 -10.52 25.48
C GLN A 908 -11.36 -9.72 26.74
N PHE A 909 -10.15 -9.18 26.85
CA PHE A 909 -9.74 -8.29 27.94
C PHE A 909 -10.61 -7.02 28.00
N TYR A 910 -10.93 -6.40 26.87
CA TYR A 910 -11.77 -5.20 26.85
C TYR A 910 -13.20 -5.53 27.28
N ASN A 911 -13.70 -6.69 26.88
CA ASN A 911 -15.00 -7.20 27.31
C ASN A 911 -15.06 -7.48 28.82
N SER A 912 -13.99 -8.00 29.43
CA SER A 912 -13.97 -8.18 30.89
C SER A 912 -14.03 -6.84 31.64
N LEU A 913 -13.41 -5.78 31.10
CA LEU A 913 -13.51 -4.45 31.68
C LEU A 913 -14.92 -3.86 31.53
N LEU A 914 -15.63 -4.11 30.42
CA LEU A 914 -17.05 -3.70 30.29
C LEU A 914 -17.96 -4.40 31.32
N VAL A 915 -17.63 -5.64 31.70
CA VAL A 915 -18.33 -6.34 32.79
C VAL A 915 -18.01 -5.70 34.13
N LEU A 916 -16.73 -5.40 34.40
CA LEU A 916 -16.31 -4.73 35.63
C LEU A 916 -17.01 -3.38 35.84
N GLU A 917 -17.19 -2.58 34.78
CA GLU A 917 -17.94 -1.31 34.85
C GLU A 917 -19.40 -1.48 35.33
N LYS A 918 -19.99 -2.66 35.15
CA LYS A 918 -21.36 -2.98 35.59
C LYS A 918 -21.44 -3.47 37.03
N LEU A 919 -20.30 -3.62 37.72
CA LEU A 919 -20.20 -4.16 39.06
C LEU A 919 -19.65 -3.09 40.02
N PRO A 920 -20.48 -2.15 40.50
CA PRO A 920 -20.04 -1.02 41.32
C PRO A 920 -19.54 -1.40 42.72
N ASN A 921 -19.80 -2.64 43.16
CA ASN A 921 -19.40 -3.14 44.48
C ASN A 921 -17.96 -3.67 44.53
N ILE A 922 -17.31 -3.86 43.36
CA ILE A 922 -15.94 -4.34 43.29
C ILE A 922 -15.00 -3.28 43.88
N LYS A 923 -14.10 -3.73 44.75
CA LYS A 923 -13.06 -2.92 45.40
C LYS A 923 -11.67 -3.24 44.89
N SER A 924 -11.41 -4.52 44.60
CA SER A 924 -10.09 -5.00 44.19
C SER A 924 -10.15 -5.70 42.83
N LEU A 925 -9.22 -5.35 41.94
CA LEU A 925 -9.00 -5.99 40.65
C LEU A 925 -7.65 -6.72 40.66
N PHE A 926 -7.67 -8.01 40.36
CA PHE A 926 -6.49 -8.85 40.18
C PHE A 926 -6.32 -9.23 38.72
N ILE A 927 -5.22 -8.81 38.11
CA ILE A 927 -4.78 -9.26 36.79
C ILE A 927 -3.62 -10.21 36.99
N ILE A 928 -3.78 -11.46 36.57
CA ILE A 928 -2.83 -12.53 36.81
C ILE A 928 -2.38 -13.10 35.47
N SER A 929 -1.08 -13.22 35.30
CA SER A 929 -0.48 -13.76 34.09
C SER A 929 0.88 -14.37 34.43
N ASP A 930 1.43 -15.20 33.56
CA ASP A 930 2.82 -15.64 33.73
C ASP A 930 3.80 -14.58 33.21
N ASN A 931 3.55 -14.06 32.01
CA ASN A 931 4.57 -13.40 31.20
C ASN A 931 4.23 -11.93 30.87
N LEU A 932 4.02 -11.11 31.91
CA LEU A 932 3.87 -9.66 31.77
C LEU A 932 5.19 -8.95 32.06
N ASN A 933 5.74 -8.29 31.05
CA ASN A 933 6.94 -7.47 31.21
C ASN A 933 6.60 -6.09 31.78
N TRP A 934 6.41 -6.03 33.09
CA TRP A 934 6.11 -4.80 33.82
C TRP A 934 7.29 -3.84 33.97
N GLN A 935 8.50 -4.23 33.57
CA GLN A 935 9.68 -3.36 33.58
C GLN A 935 9.77 -2.48 32.32
N ASN A 936 9.21 -2.94 31.19
CA ASN A 936 9.19 -2.20 29.92
C ASN A 936 7.83 -1.52 29.64
N ARG A 937 7.38 -0.68 30.58
CA ARG A 937 6.08 0.01 30.54
C ARG A 937 5.96 1.07 29.45
N SER A 938 7.06 1.56 28.90
CA SER A 938 7.04 2.62 27.87
C SER A 938 6.83 2.09 26.45
N ASN A 939 6.96 0.78 26.23
CA ASN A 939 6.81 0.17 24.91
C ASN A 939 5.32 -0.05 24.56
N PRO A 940 4.78 0.59 23.50
CA PRO A 940 3.38 0.41 23.10
C PRO A 940 2.99 -1.00 22.67
N THR A 941 3.95 -1.85 22.30
CA THR A 941 3.67 -3.25 21.92
C THR A 941 3.58 -4.17 23.13
N ASN A 942 3.96 -3.70 24.31
CA ASN A 942 3.90 -4.47 25.55
C ASN A 942 2.47 -4.44 26.12
N VAL A 943 1.95 -5.60 26.53
CA VAL A 943 0.63 -5.75 27.17
C VAL A 943 0.49 -4.86 28.41
N VAL A 944 1.55 -4.67 29.20
CA VAL A 944 1.45 -3.83 30.41
C VAL A 944 1.12 -2.38 30.06
N PHE A 945 1.68 -1.82 28.97
CA PHE A 945 1.32 -0.49 28.50
C PHE A 945 -0.18 -0.38 28.17
N LEU A 946 -0.74 -1.43 27.56
CA LEU A 946 -2.17 -1.51 27.24
C LEU A 946 -3.04 -1.56 28.50
N ILE A 947 -2.66 -2.41 29.46
CA ILE A 947 -3.38 -2.59 30.73
C ILE A 947 -3.37 -1.28 31.53
N GLU A 948 -2.22 -0.65 31.74
CA GLU A 948 -2.10 0.61 32.48
C GLU A 948 -2.97 1.71 31.87
N LYS A 949 -2.94 1.82 30.52
CA LYS A 949 -3.75 2.79 29.78
C LYS A 949 -5.26 2.56 29.97
N LYS A 950 -5.73 1.32 30.14
CA LYS A 950 -7.15 1.02 30.34
C LYS A 950 -7.59 1.11 31.79
N LEU A 951 -6.71 0.77 32.73
CA LEU A 951 -6.99 0.85 34.15
C LEU A 951 -6.95 2.29 34.71
N SER A 952 -6.49 3.27 33.92
CA SER A 952 -6.60 4.69 34.29
C SER A 952 -8.04 5.17 34.46
N ASP A 953 -8.98 4.51 33.78
CA ASP A 953 -10.42 4.84 33.84
C ASP A 953 -11.06 4.36 35.17
N PHE A 954 -10.37 3.49 35.92
CA PHE A 954 -10.83 2.91 37.18
C PHE A 954 -10.02 3.43 38.37
N GLN A 955 -10.22 4.70 38.73
CA GLN A 955 -9.42 5.37 39.77
C GLN A 955 -9.73 4.90 41.20
N THR A 956 -10.96 4.42 41.44
CA THR A 956 -11.42 4.01 42.77
C THR A 956 -11.12 2.55 43.12
N LEU A 957 -10.60 1.77 42.16
CA LEU A 957 -10.27 0.36 42.36
C LEU A 957 -8.82 0.19 42.84
N THR A 958 -8.62 -0.68 43.83
CA THR A 958 -7.28 -1.19 44.15
C THR A 958 -6.89 -2.21 43.08
N LYS A 959 -5.74 -2.00 42.44
CA LYS A 959 -5.33 -2.73 41.23
C LYS A 959 -4.05 -3.51 41.50
N HIS A 960 -4.13 -4.84 41.41
CA HIS A 960 -3.00 -5.75 41.61
C HIS A 960 -2.68 -6.48 40.30
N ILE A 961 -1.45 -6.36 39.82
CA ILE A 961 -0.92 -7.14 38.70
C ILE A 961 0.06 -8.16 39.26
N ILE A 962 -0.24 -9.44 39.08
CA ILE A 962 0.57 -10.57 39.56
C ILE A 962 1.16 -11.30 38.35
N THR A 963 2.49 -11.40 38.30
CA THR A 963 3.21 -11.98 37.16
C THR A 963 4.51 -12.67 37.54
N GLY A 964 5.11 -13.43 36.62
CA GLY A 964 6.47 -13.98 36.77
C GLY A 964 7.56 -12.94 36.56
N ASP A 965 8.78 -13.22 37.04
CA ASP A 965 9.96 -12.38 36.78
C ASP A 965 10.82 -12.98 35.66
N HIS A 966 10.62 -12.49 34.42
CA HIS A 966 11.28 -13.03 33.23
C HIS A 966 12.50 -12.19 32.76
N PHE A 967 13.02 -11.25 33.56
CA PHE A 967 14.11 -10.36 33.10
C PHE A 967 15.20 -10.05 34.15
N GLN A 968 16.26 -10.87 34.14
CA GLN A 968 17.70 -10.56 34.33
C GLN A 968 18.51 -11.89 34.48
N PRO A 969 19.85 -11.92 34.23
CA PRO A 969 20.65 -13.10 34.52
C PRO A 969 20.82 -13.28 36.04
N LEU A 970 20.31 -14.40 36.55
CA LEU A 970 20.81 -15.23 37.65
C LEU A 970 21.16 -14.66 39.05
N GLU A 971 21.17 -13.37 39.33
CA GLU A 971 21.77 -12.92 40.61
C GLU A 971 20.96 -11.98 41.52
N THR A 972 19.81 -11.43 41.12
CA THR A 972 19.05 -10.53 42.01
C THR A 972 17.53 -10.74 41.98
N ALA A 973 17.05 -11.43 43.03
CA ALA A 973 15.67 -11.55 43.51
C ALA A 973 14.58 -11.91 42.49
N HIS A 974 14.18 -13.20 42.49
CA HIS A 974 12.97 -13.76 41.87
C HIS A 974 11.64 -13.29 42.52
N ILE A 975 11.72 -12.28 43.40
CA ILE A 975 10.66 -11.75 44.24
C ILE A 975 10.73 -10.23 44.15
N LYS A 976 9.68 -9.58 43.64
CA LYS A 976 9.61 -8.11 43.58
C LYS A 976 8.20 -7.63 43.91
N GLN A 977 8.16 -6.49 44.60
CA GLN A 977 6.96 -5.72 44.84
C GLN A 977 7.25 -4.26 44.44
N GLU A 978 6.46 -3.71 43.52
CA GLU A 978 6.52 -2.30 43.16
C GLU A 978 5.10 -1.73 43.15
N ILE A 979 4.90 -0.55 43.72
CA ILE A 979 3.66 0.21 43.56
C ILE A 979 4.00 1.40 42.68
N ASP A 980 3.36 1.50 41.51
CA ASP A 980 3.55 2.64 40.64
C ASP A 980 2.86 3.87 41.26
N PRO A 981 3.62 4.90 41.67
CA PRO A 981 3.05 6.09 42.29
C PRO A 981 2.17 6.91 41.33
N LYS A 982 2.29 6.73 40.01
CA LYS A 982 1.50 7.47 39.02
C LYS A 982 0.13 6.84 38.76
N THR A 983 0.08 5.51 38.68
CA THR A 983 -1.15 4.78 38.31
C THR A 983 -1.86 4.15 39.51
N GLY A 984 -1.15 4.03 40.65
CA GLY A 984 -1.62 3.33 41.85
C GLY A 984 -1.70 1.82 41.68
N ILE A 985 -1.10 1.25 40.63
CA ILE A 985 -1.09 -0.18 40.35
C ILE A 985 0.03 -0.84 41.14
N ALA A 986 -0.31 -1.91 41.88
CA ALA A 986 0.66 -2.71 42.62
C ALA A 986 1.07 -3.94 41.80
N TYR A 987 2.36 -4.02 41.47
CA TYR A 987 3.00 -5.12 40.77
C TYR A 987 3.61 -6.10 41.76
N TRP A 988 3.33 -7.37 41.57
CA TRP A 988 3.81 -8.46 42.41
C TRP A 988 4.41 -9.54 41.52
N SER A 989 5.65 -9.92 41.78
CA SER A 989 6.26 -11.08 41.16
C SER A 989 6.87 -12.01 42.18
N SER A 990 6.62 -13.30 41.97
CA SER A 990 7.23 -14.41 42.67
C SER A 990 7.45 -15.52 41.65
N SER A 991 8.39 -16.42 41.89
CA SER A 991 8.53 -17.62 41.06
C SER A 991 9.06 -18.79 41.88
N ILE A 992 8.69 -19.99 41.47
CA ILE A 992 9.25 -21.25 41.93
C ILE A 992 10.21 -21.72 40.84
N THR A 993 11.50 -21.83 41.18
CA THR A 993 12.61 -22.06 40.22
C THR A 993 13.61 -23.11 40.71
N ASP A 994 13.20 -23.93 41.68
CA ASP A 994 14.06 -24.95 42.31
C ASP A 994 15.30 -24.37 43.02
N ASN A 995 15.15 -23.19 43.65
CA ASN A 995 16.22 -22.54 44.42
C ASN A 995 15.78 -22.13 45.85
N LEU A 996 16.71 -21.49 46.60
CA LEU A 996 16.47 -21.06 47.99
C LEU A 996 15.43 -19.93 48.12
N ASN A 997 15.10 -19.23 47.03
CA ASN A 997 14.24 -18.06 47.00
C ASN A 997 12.83 -18.37 46.44
N ASP A 998 12.42 -19.64 46.46
CA ASP A 998 11.08 -20.03 46.02
C ASP A 998 10.01 -19.36 46.91
N ALA A 999 9.11 -18.62 46.27
CA ALA A 999 8.03 -17.92 46.94
C ALA A 999 6.74 -18.00 46.14
N TYR A 1000 5.64 -17.76 46.84
CA TYR A 1000 4.30 -17.61 46.27
C TYR A 1000 3.68 -16.32 46.80
N ILE A 1001 2.63 -15.86 46.13
CA ILE A 1001 1.87 -14.69 46.56
C ILE A 1001 0.63 -15.16 47.30
N GLU A 1002 0.48 -14.75 48.55
CA GLU A 1002 -0.74 -14.98 49.34
C GLU A 1002 -1.60 -13.72 49.33
N VAL A 1003 -2.89 -13.90 49.06
CA VAL A 1003 -3.86 -12.82 49.10
C VAL A 1003 -4.90 -13.14 50.15
N SER A 1004 -5.05 -12.25 51.12
CA SER A 1004 -6.06 -12.32 52.17
C SER A 1004 -7.14 -11.27 51.94
N ILE A 1005 -8.38 -11.73 51.88
CA ILE A 1005 -9.56 -10.90 51.65
C ILE A 1005 -10.38 -10.87 52.93
N ALA A 1006 -10.79 -9.67 53.33
CA ALA A 1006 -11.65 -9.44 54.47
C ALA A 1006 -12.77 -8.49 54.06
N LYS A 1007 -13.98 -8.76 54.56
CA LYS A 1007 -15.17 -7.97 54.26
C LYS A 1007 -14.94 -6.48 54.42
N ASN A 1008 -15.22 -5.75 53.35
CA ASN A 1008 -15.15 -4.29 53.26
C ASN A 1008 -13.76 -3.65 53.38
N LEU A 1009 -12.68 -4.44 53.46
CA LEU A 1009 -11.31 -3.95 53.49
C LEU A 1009 -10.63 -4.21 52.14
N PRO A 1010 -9.63 -3.38 51.75
CA PRO A 1010 -8.79 -3.69 50.59
C PRO A 1010 -8.05 -5.02 50.83
N ALA A 1011 -7.82 -5.76 49.76
CA ALA A 1011 -7.10 -7.03 49.84
C ALA A 1011 -5.67 -6.81 50.33
N ILE A 1012 -5.21 -7.70 51.22
CA ILE A 1012 -3.84 -7.72 51.70
C ILE A 1012 -3.08 -8.73 50.85
N VAL A 1013 -2.03 -8.30 50.17
CA VAL A 1013 -1.18 -9.13 49.31
C VAL A 1013 0.20 -9.22 49.93
N GLU A 1014 0.68 -10.43 50.17
CA GLU A 1014 1.97 -10.72 50.78
C GLU A 1014 2.74 -11.75 49.95
N ILE A 1015 4.07 -11.62 49.90
CA ILE A 1015 4.94 -12.63 49.29
C ILE A 1015 5.43 -13.56 50.40
N LYS A 1016 5.14 -14.85 50.29
CA LYS A 1016 5.48 -15.88 51.27
C LYS A 1016 6.57 -16.81 50.71
N SER A 1017 7.62 -17.03 51.49
CA SER A 1017 8.63 -18.04 51.17
C SER A 1017 8.05 -19.44 51.29
N LEU A 1018 8.34 -20.33 50.33
CA LEU A 1018 8.04 -21.77 50.44
C LEU A 1018 9.02 -22.48 51.37
N ASN A 1019 10.24 -21.95 51.49
CA ASN A 1019 11.22 -22.42 52.45
C ASN A 1019 10.95 -21.66 53.74
N GLY A 1020 10.17 -22.24 54.65
CA GLY A 1020 9.96 -21.67 55.98
C GLY A 1020 11.29 -21.56 56.73
N LEU A 1021 11.93 -20.39 56.66
CA LEU A 1021 13.06 -19.94 57.47
C LEU A 1021 13.04 -18.41 57.56
#